data_AF-A0A2H0P1V2-F1
#
_entry.id   AF-A0A2H0P1V2-F1
#
_cell.length_a   1.000
_cell.length_b   1.000
_cell.length_c   1.000
_cell.angle_alpha   90.00
_cell.angle_beta   90.00
_cell.angle_gamma   90.00
#
_symmetry.space_group_name_H-M   'P 1'
#
loop_
_entity.id
_entity.type
_entity.pdbx_description
1 polymer ?
#
loop_
_entity_poly.entity_id
_entity_poly.type
_entity_poly.pdbx_seq_one_letter_code
_entity_poly.pdbx_strand_id
1 'polypeptide(L)'
;RTTEIRWGLADFRARFGREAEGLWLPECAADDATMAAVAAEGVKFVILEPHQADAVRPLTGGAWKRASDALRPGLAYQWSDGTRKLSVFFYDGPLSRSVAFERAMSDSRSFAGRVLSRLPPTAEEELAVLATDGESYGHHESFAEMGLAHFLRYALPEKGVQPINLGWWLARHPPRHEVRLREGGSSWSCQHGIERWRSACGCGAVDGASLEWRAPLRSALNGLRDKFAALYEKESAGIFPEPWSARDAYISVVMDRSEKNVARFLSRHAPGVQTEDARVRALTLLELQRHSLMMFTSCGWFFDQLSRIEPVQILLYAARALELARALGADYEAGFLSELKDEEGIWEKNVKPQIVSPDHTAAHFAVSLLFADQPPASIHHHRVESKRFTRRVEGGITVAAGSATFYDGCTRASWTRTFLAAVLKGQRVQSFVCPGELPDEQFESLLHAAAGGTEAALPPGRLFLLRDLRPDEREQVLTMVLKRRLSRWESAGRDQLEDALSLAEQFRGLGLPMPTGLDEETRLSLAQALVGAARRFSEDAYGALDELKSVVMRARAAGFPVPFERAEPAFARGIERLLDGLENGAADEAARNLVEAAEAAEIAGLSDWRAAAQVRVFRWLKSRKQDTPLSRRLGELLGIKS
;
A
#
# COMPACT_ATOMS: atom_id res chain seq x y z
N ARG A 1 1.73 25.68 3.74
CA ARG A 1 0.74 26.24 2.79
C ARG A 1 1.32 26.45 1.38
N THR A 2 2.01 27.55 1.06
CA THR A 2 2.45 27.83 -0.34
C THR A 2 3.25 26.69 -0.96
N THR A 3 4.18 26.11 -0.20
CA THR A 3 4.94 24.92 -0.61
C THR A 3 4.04 23.75 -0.98
N GLU A 4 3.03 23.44 -0.16
CA GLU A 4 2.12 22.32 -0.40
C GLU A 4 1.27 22.55 -1.66
N ILE A 5 0.82 23.79 -1.89
CA ILE A 5 0.10 24.17 -3.12
C ILE A 5 1.03 23.94 -4.33
N ARG A 6 2.25 24.48 -4.30
CA ARG A 6 3.24 24.31 -5.37
C ARG A 6 3.57 22.85 -5.63
N TRP A 7 3.70 22.06 -4.57
CA TRP A 7 4.01 20.63 -4.66
C TRP A 7 2.86 19.85 -5.30
N GLY A 8 1.61 20.12 -4.88
CA GLY A 8 0.42 19.51 -5.49
C GLY A 8 0.29 19.88 -6.98
N LEU A 9 0.53 21.14 -7.35
CA LEU A 9 0.51 21.58 -8.74
C LEU A 9 1.63 20.95 -9.57
N ALA A 10 2.83 20.80 -9.00
CA ALA A 10 3.96 20.16 -9.67
C ALA A 10 3.74 18.66 -9.89
N ASP A 11 3.22 17.94 -8.90
CA ASP A 11 2.85 16.52 -9.02
C ASP A 11 1.73 16.31 -10.04
N PHE A 12 0.71 17.16 -10.03
CA PHE A 12 -0.35 17.15 -11.05
C PHE A 12 0.24 17.32 -12.45
N ARG A 13 1.10 18.32 -12.66
CA ARG A 13 1.74 18.57 -13.96
C ARG A 13 2.55 17.38 -14.42
N ALA A 14 3.30 16.73 -13.53
CA ALA A 14 4.12 15.57 -13.85
C ALA A 14 3.29 14.35 -14.27
N ARG A 15 2.14 14.11 -13.60
CA ARG A 15 1.27 12.96 -13.88
C ARG A 15 0.39 13.16 -15.10
N PHE A 16 -0.14 14.36 -15.29
CA PHE A 16 -1.17 14.64 -16.29
C PHE A 16 -0.66 15.42 -17.52
N GLY A 17 0.60 15.88 -17.51
CA GLY A 17 1.21 16.58 -18.64
C GLY A 17 0.59 17.94 -18.97
N ARG A 18 -0.15 18.55 -18.04
CA ARG A 18 -0.81 19.86 -18.19
C ARG A 18 -0.92 20.59 -16.85
N GLU A 19 -1.19 21.89 -16.90
CA GLU A 19 -1.51 22.68 -15.69
C GLU A 19 -2.85 22.26 -15.06
N ALA A 20 -2.91 22.30 -13.74
CA ALA A 20 -4.15 22.14 -13.00
C ALA A 20 -5.00 23.40 -13.13
N GLU A 21 -6.28 23.24 -13.43
CA GLU A 21 -7.21 24.38 -13.53
C GLU A 21 -7.92 24.67 -12.20
N GLY A 22 -8.12 23.63 -11.39
CA GLY A 22 -8.76 23.74 -10.09
C GLY A 22 -7.96 23.02 -9.01
N LEU A 23 -8.21 23.40 -7.77
CA LEU A 23 -7.58 22.79 -6.59
C LEU A 23 -8.66 22.36 -5.59
N TRP A 24 -8.62 21.09 -5.18
CA TRP A 24 -9.37 20.61 -4.02
C TRP A 24 -8.57 20.91 -2.76
N LEU A 25 -9.09 21.79 -1.91
CA LEU A 25 -8.47 22.06 -0.61
C LEU A 25 -8.78 20.88 0.31
N PRO A 26 -7.80 20.35 1.09
CA PRO A 26 -8.07 19.31 2.08
C PRO A 26 -9.24 19.73 2.97
N GLU A 27 -10.29 18.88 3.01
CA GLU A 27 -11.51 19.13 3.79
C GLU A 27 -12.31 20.38 3.35
N CYS A 28 -12.11 20.83 2.12
CA CYS A 28 -12.54 22.15 1.64
C CYS A 28 -12.14 23.29 2.61
N ALA A 29 -11.08 23.10 3.42
CA ALA A 29 -10.73 24.03 4.48
C ALA A 29 -10.16 25.31 3.88
N ALA A 30 -10.86 26.44 4.09
CA ALA A 30 -10.54 27.70 3.43
C ALA A 30 -10.71 28.90 4.36
N ASP A 31 -9.73 29.81 4.27
CA ASP A 31 -9.73 31.18 4.77
C ASP A 31 -9.21 32.11 3.65
N ASP A 32 -9.35 33.44 3.81
CA ASP A 32 -8.89 34.41 2.79
C ASP A 32 -7.40 34.27 2.46
N ALA A 33 -6.58 33.93 3.46
CA ALA A 33 -5.15 33.75 3.27
C ALA A 33 -4.82 32.48 2.46
N THR A 34 -5.66 31.46 2.50
CA THR A 34 -5.57 30.25 1.68
C THR A 34 -6.02 30.54 0.25
N MET A 35 -7.15 31.22 0.10
CA MET A 35 -7.66 31.65 -1.22
C MET A 35 -6.65 32.55 -1.95
N ALA A 36 -6.03 33.49 -1.23
CA ALA A 36 -4.96 34.35 -1.72
C ALA A 36 -3.73 33.56 -2.19
N ALA A 37 -3.32 32.53 -1.44
CA ALA A 37 -2.18 31.67 -1.79
C ALA A 37 -2.48 30.81 -3.02
N VAL A 38 -3.70 30.27 -3.13
CA VAL A 38 -4.14 29.49 -4.30
C VAL A 38 -4.22 30.37 -5.55
N ALA A 39 -4.82 31.57 -5.43
CA ALA A 39 -4.92 32.52 -6.52
C ALA A 39 -3.55 32.99 -7.03
N ALA A 40 -2.57 33.16 -6.13
CA ALA A 40 -1.21 33.56 -6.49
C ALA A 40 -0.47 32.52 -7.36
N GLU A 41 -0.85 31.24 -7.27
CA GLU A 41 -0.27 30.15 -8.06
C GLU A 41 -1.02 29.91 -9.39
N GLY A 42 -1.96 30.79 -9.76
CA GLY A 42 -2.64 30.77 -11.06
C GLY A 42 -3.76 29.74 -11.19
N VAL A 43 -4.19 29.13 -10.09
CA VAL A 43 -5.36 28.22 -10.06
C VAL A 43 -6.62 29.01 -10.40
N LYS A 44 -7.48 28.46 -11.27
CA LYS A 44 -8.68 29.15 -11.75
C LYS A 44 -9.87 29.02 -10.80
N PHE A 45 -10.02 27.88 -10.14
CA PHE A 45 -11.15 27.65 -9.22
C PHE A 45 -10.87 26.69 -8.06
N VAL A 46 -11.69 26.79 -7.03
CA VAL A 46 -11.83 25.81 -5.93
C VAL A 46 -13.28 25.38 -5.76
N ILE A 47 -13.51 24.33 -4.99
CA ILE A 47 -14.83 23.81 -4.63
C ILE A 47 -14.99 23.93 -3.11
N LEU A 48 -16.11 24.48 -2.64
CA LEU A 48 -16.44 24.66 -1.23
C LEU A 48 -17.89 24.23 -0.94
N GLU A 49 -18.23 24.10 0.34
CA GLU A 49 -19.61 23.89 0.80
C GLU A 49 -20.37 25.22 0.94
N PRO A 50 -21.67 25.29 0.58
CA PRO A 50 -22.48 26.51 0.70
C PRO A 50 -22.39 27.24 2.04
N HIS A 51 -22.29 26.52 3.16
CA HIS A 51 -22.23 27.15 4.49
C HIS A 51 -20.94 27.94 4.72
N GLN A 52 -19.88 27.71 3.93
CA GLN A 52 -18.60 28.40 4.05
C GLN A 52 -18.64 29.85 3.53
N ALA A 53 -19.67 30.18 2.74
CA ALA A 53 -19.94 31.55 2.33
C ALA A 53 -20.69 32.32 3.44
N ASP A 54 -20.30 33.57 3.64
CA ASP A 54 -20.97 34.53 4.52
C ASP A 54 -22.01 35.34 3.75
N ALA A 55 -21.59 35.94 2.63
CA ALA A 55 -22.44 36.81 1.82
C ALA A 55 -22.06 36.78 0.34
N VAL A 56 -23.02 37.12 -0.52
CA VAL A 56 -22.85 37.25 -1.97
C VAL A 56 -23.42 38.56 -2.50
N ARG A 57 -22.89 39.08 -3.61
CA ARG A 57 -23.47 40.23 -4.33
C ARG A 57 -23.18 40.17 -5.84
N PRO A 58 -23.93 40.87 -6.70
CA PRO A 58 -23.55 41.01 -8.12
C PRO A 58 -22.21 41.71 -8.30
N LEU A 59 -21.42 41.29 -9.28
CA LEU A 59 -20.15 41.96 -9.63
C LEU A 59 -20.35 43.36 -10.21
N THR A 60 -21.53 43.65 -10.77
CA THR A 60 -21.92 44.98 -11.24
C THR A 60 -22.15 45.98 -10.09
N GLY A 61 -22.03 45.55 -8.84
CA GLY A 61 -22.31 46.34 -7.65
C GLY A 61 -23.70 46.06 -7.06
N GLY A 62 -23.87 46.44 -5.80
CA GLY A 62 -25.09 46.21 -5.02
C GLY A 62 -24.81 45.89 -3.56
N ALA A 63 -25.88 45.75 -2.78
CA ALA A 63 -25.80 45.36 -1.38
C ALA A 63 -25.39 43.89 -1.24
N TRP A 64 -24.56 43.58 -0.24
CA TRP A 64 -24.27 42.22 0.17
C TRP A 64 -25.53 41.57 0.74
N LYS A 65 -25.82 40.34 0.28
CA LYS A 65 -26.90 39.49 0.79
C LYS A 65 -26.29 38.29 1.50
N ARG A 66 -26.91 37.85 2.59
CA ARG A 66 -26.46 36.64 3.30
C ARG A 66 -26.47 35.44 2.35
N ALA A 67 -25.43 34.62 2.44
CA ALA A 67 -25.28 33.46 1.56
C ALA A 67 -26.44 32.46 1.74
N SER A 68 -26.95 32.29 2.96
CA SER A 68 -28.13 31.45 3.24
C SER A 68 -29.37 31.79 2.39
N ASP A 69 -29.48 33.05 1.95
CA ASP A 69 -30.68 33.57 1.30
C ASP A 69 -30.48 33.74 -0.21
N ALA A 70 -29.23 33.88 -0.66
CA ALA A 70 -28.92 34.32 -2.02
C ALA A 70 -27.89 33.45 -2.76
N LEU A 71 -27.17 32.56 -2.06
CA LEU A 71 -26.23 31.64 -2.70
C LEU A 71 -27.02 30.52 -3.39
N ARG A 72 -26.66 30.24 -4.65
CA ARG A 72 -27.20 29.15 -5.44
C ARG A 72 -26.07 28.17 -5.76
N PRO A 73 -26.11 26.94 -5.24
CA PRO A 73 -25.26 25.87 -5.75
C PRO A 73 -25.48 25.74 -7.26
N GLY A 74 -24.41 25.58 -8.03
CA GLY A 74 -24.48 25.58 -9.51
C GLY A 74 -24.04 26.87 -10.21
N LEU A 75 -23.82 27.95 -9.47
CA LEU A 75 -23.16 29.14 -10.01
C LEU A 75 -21.69 29.20 -9.61
N ALA A 76 -20.88 29.78 -10.49
CA ALA A 76 -19.53 30.22 -10.14
C ALA A 76 -19.58 31.59 -9.47
N TYR A 77 -18.90 31.72 -8.33
CA TYR A 77 -18.72 32.98 -7.61
C TYR A 77 -17.26 33.43 -7.71
N GLN A 78 -17.01 34.73 -7.62
CA GLN A 78 -15.67 35.29 -7.55
C GLN A 78 -15.34 35.64 -6.11
N TRP A 79 -14.29 35.02 -5.56
CA TRP A 79 -13.61 35.53 -4.39
C TRP A 79 -12.55 36.55 -4.82
N SER A 80 -12.35 37.61 -4.02
CA SER A 80 -11.28 38.59 -4.26
C SER A 80 -10.78 39.24 -2.98
N ASP A 81 -9.49 39.54 -2.93
CA ASP A 81 -8.87 40.39 -1.91
C ASP A 81 -8.60 41.83 -2.41
N GLY A 82 -9.20 42.21 -3.55
CA GLY A 82 -8.99 43.48 -4.23
C GLY A 82 -7.88 43.44 -5.29
N THR A 83 -6.92 42.52 -5.19
CA THR A 83 -5.81 42.38 -6.17
C THR A 83 -5.91 41.07 -6.94
N ARG A 84 -6.14 39.98 -6.22
CA ARG A 84 -6.27 38.62 -6.73
C ARG A 84 -7.74 38.25 -6.82
N LYS A 85 -8.02 37.33 -7.74
CA LYS A 85 -9.35 36.80 -8.00
C LYS A 85 -9.27 35.29 -8.14
N LEU A 86 -10.26 34.59 -7.60
CA LEU A 86 -10.37 33.13 -7.67
C LEU A 86 -11.83 32.76 -7.84
N SER A 87 -12.14 31.84 -8.75
CA SER A 87 -13.52 31.35 -8.89
C SER A 87 -13.81 30.30 -7.82
N VAL A 88 -15.03 30.28 -7.31
CA VAL A 88 -15.49 29.36 -6.28
C VAL A 88 -16.76 28.70 -6.76
N PHE A 89 -16.76 27.36 -6.78
CA PHE A 89 -17.95 26.56 -6.98
C PHE A 89 -18.45 26.06 -5.63
N PHE A 90 -19.77 26.07 -5.45
CA PHE A 90 -20.42 25.46 -4.30
C PHE A 90 -21.17 24.21 -4.73
N TYR A 91 -20.89 23.08 -4.07
CA TYR A 91 -21.58 21.82 -4.36
C TYR A 91 -22.97 21.75 -3.73
N ASP A 92 -23.81 20.87 -4.27
CA ASP A 92 -25.13 20.59 -3.73
C ASP A 92 -25.01 19.62 -2.54
N GLY A 93 -25.12 20.16 -1.33
CA GLY A 93 -25.00 19.40 -0.08
C GLY A 93 -25.91 18.18 0.00
N PRO A 94 -27.23 18.32 -0.22
CA PRO A 94 -28.15 17.18 -0.25
C PRO A 94 -27.78 16.08 -1.24
N LEU A 95 -27.41 16.43 -2.49
CA LEU A 95 -26.99 15.43 -3.48
C LEU A 95 -25.70 14.73 -3.05
N SER A 96 -24.67 15.47 -2.64
CA SER A 96 -23.40 14.92 -2.15
C SER A 96 -23.60 13.98 -0.95
N ARG A 97 -24.41 14.39 0.04
CA ARG A 97 -24.76 13.59 1.21
C ARG A 97 -25.42 12.27 0.82
N SER A 98 -26.31 12.31 -0.18
CA SER A 98 -27.05 11.10 -0.57
C SER A 98 -26.14 10.02 -1.16
N VAL A 99 -25.05 10.42 -1.82
CA VAL A 99 -24.02 9.48 -2.29
C VAL A 99 -23.26 8.90 -1.10
N ALA A 100 -22.78 9.76 -0.19
CA ALA A 100 -21.93 9.34 0.91
C ALA A 100 -22.65 8.49 1.99
N PHE A 101 -23.94 8.77 2.26
CA PHE A 101 -24.63 8.23 3.44
C PHE A 101 -25.99 7.59 3.15
N GLU A 102 -26.54 7.72 1.95
CA GLU A 102 -27.90 7.26 1.62
C GLU A 102 -27.91 6.28 0.44
N ARG A 103 -26.76 5.67 0.13
CA ARG A 103 -26.62 4.61 -0.86
C ARG A 103 -27.16 5.00 -2.24
N ALA A 104 -26.99 6.26 -2.65
CA ALA A 104 -27.58 6.76 -3.88
C ALA A 104 -27.13 5.99 -5.14
N MET A 105 -25.96 5.35 -5.11
CA MET A 105 -25.45 4.55 -6.23
C MET A 105 -26.13 3.18 -6.38
N SER A 106 -26.86 2.70 -5.37
CA SER A 106 -27.63 1.46 -5.46
C SER A 106 -28.77 1.51 -6.49
N ASP A 107 -29.30 2.70 -6.78
CA ASP A 107 -30.23 2.97 -7.89
C ASP A 107 -29.87 4.28 -8.60
N SER A 108 -28.99 4.15 -9.58
CA SER A 108 -28.52 5.28 -10.40
C SER A 108 -29.63 5.98 -11.22
N ARG A 109 -30.72 5.29 -11.59
CA ARG A 109 -31.83 5.91 -12.35
C ARG A 109 -32.65 6.83 -11.47
N SER A 110 -32.96 6.37 -10.25
CA SER A 110 -33.59 7.20 -9.22
C SER A 110 -32.72 8.40 -8.87
N PHE A 111 -31.41 8.18 -8.71
CA PHE A 111 -30.48 9.27 -8.42
C PHE A 111 -30.37 10.30 -9.56
N ALA A 112 -30.37 9.86 -10.83
CA ALA A 112 -30.42 10.79 -11.97
C ALA A 112 -31.69 11.65 -11.98
N GLY A 113 -32.84 11.09 -11.57
CA GLY A 113 -34.07 11.85 -11.35
C GLY A 113 -33.90 12.92 -10.25
N ARG A 114 -33.22 12.59 -9.15
CA ARG A 114 -32.89 13.55 -8.09
C ARG A 114 -31.99 14.67 -8.59
N VAL A 115 -30.92 14.36 -9.34
CA VAL A 115 -30.06 15.39 -9.94
C VAL A 115 -30.85 16.32 -10.85
N LEU A 116 -31.69 15.77 -11.75
CA LEU A 116 -32.52 16.58 -12.64
C LEU A 116 -33.44 17.54 -11.87
N SER A 117 -34.02 17.09 -10.75
CA SER A 117 -34.89 17.94 -9.91
C SER A 117 -34.17 19.11 -9.22
N ARG A 118 -32.84 19.08 -9.17
CA ARG A 118 -31.99 20.13 -8.56
C ARG A 118 -31.41 21.09 -9.59
N LEU A 119 -31.44 20.72 -10.87
CA LEU A 119 -31.07 21.63 -11.94
C LEU A 119 -32.16 22.70 -12.12
N PRO A 120 -31.81 23.99 -12.18
CA PRO A 120 -32.78 25.04 -12.44
C PRO A 120 -33.33 24.94 -13.88
N PRO A 121 -34.56 25.40 -14.14
CA PRO A 121 -35.26 25.22 -15.42
C PRO A 121 -34.78 26.15 -16.55
N THR A 122 -33.75 26.97 -16.34
CA THR A 122 -33.29 27.99 -17.29
C THR A 122 -31.87 27.72 -17.77
N ALA A 123 -31.67 27.83 -19.09
CA ALA A 123 -30.44 27.50 -19.83
C ALA A 123 -29.14 28.21 -19.38
N GLU A 124 -29.22 29.30 -18.61
CA GLU A 124 -28.03 30.03 -18.13
C GLU A 124 -27.46 29.52 -16.79
N GLU A 125 -28.15 28.61 -16.09
CA GLU A 125 -27.82 28.20 -14.71
C GLU A 125 -27.78 26.66 -14.48
N GLU A 126 -27.65 25.85 -15.54
CA GLU A 126 -27.86 24.38 -15.52
C GLU A 126 -26.67 23.53 -14.98
N LEU A 127 -26.03 23.93 -13.88
CA LEU A 127 -24.98 23.12 -13.26
C LEU A 127 -25.40 22.60 -11.89
N ALA A 128 -25.27 21.29 -11.69
CA ALA A 128 -25.23 20.67 -10.37
C ALA A 128 -23.82 20.18 -10.10
N VAL A 129 -23.21 20.64 -9.01
CA VAL A 129 -21.88 20.17 -8.59
C VAL A 129 -22.06 19.19 -7.43
N LEU A 130 -21.47 18.00 -7.58
CA LEU A 130 -21.43 16.98 -6.53
C LEU A 130 -19.98 16.82 -6.08
N ALA A 131 -19.79 16.65 -4.77
CA ALA A 131 -18.48 16.50 -4.16
C ALA A 131 -18.55 15.41 -3.09
N THR A 132 -17.78 14.34 -3.29
CA THR A 132 -17.82 13.11 -2.47
C THR A 132 -16.42 12.50 -2.41
N ASP A 133 -16.08 11.85 -1.31
CA ASP A 133 -14.83 11.08 -1.21
C ASP A 133 -14.82 9.92 -2.21
N GLY A 134 -13.67 9.67 -2.83
CA GLY A 134 -13.52 8.63 -3.86
C GLY A 134 -13.77 7.23 -3.30
N GLU A 135 -13.44 7.03 -2.03
CA GLU A 135 -13.66 5.81 -1.26
C GLU A 135 -15.16 5.48 -1.08
N SER A 136 -16.06 6.42 -1.35
CA SER A 136 -17.51 6.14 -1.39
C SER A 136 -17.86 5.08 -2.44
N TYR A 137 -17.07 4.97 -3.52
CA TYR A 137 -17.33 4.07 -4.62
C TYR A 137 -16.50 2.78 -4.50
N GLY A 138 -17.07 1.76 -3.86
CA GLY A 138 -16.50 0.41 -3.76
C GLY A 138 -15.88 0.07 -2.40
N HIS A 139 -15.30 1.04 -1.69
CA HIS A 139 -14.72 0.81 -0.36
C HIS A 139 -15.76 0.95 0.75
N HIS A 140 -16.44 2.09 0.86
CA HIS A 140 -17.50 2.30 1.85
C HIS A 140 -18.83 1.67 1.46
N GLU A 141 -19.17 1.70 0.16
CA GLU A 141 -20.32 0.99 -0.39
C GLU A 141 -19.87 0.02 -1.48
N SER A 142 -19.97 -1.28 -1.20
CA SER A 142 -19.64 -2.33 -2.18
C SER A 142 -20.47 -2.18 -3.44
N PHE A 143 -19.83 -2.30 -4.60
CA PHE A 143 -20.43 -2.18 -5.93
C PHE A 143 -20.94 -0.77 -6.33
N ALA A 144 -20.72 0.25 -5.49
CA ALA A 144 -21.12 1.62 -5.84
C ALA A 144 -20.33 2.18 -7.05
N GLU A 145 -19.15 1.65 -7.36
CA GLU A 145 -18.40 1.96 -8.59
C GLU A 145 -19.13 1.50 -9.86
N MET A 146 -19.84 0.36 -9.80
CA MET A 146 -20.72 -0.09 -10.89
C MET A 146 -21.92 0.86 -11.05
N GLY A 147 -22.49 1.29 -9.92
CA GLY A 147 -23.57 2.29 -9.88
C GLY A 147 -23.15 3.61 -10.51
N LEU A 148 -21.95 4.12 -10.17
CA LEU A 148 -21.38 5.34 -10.76
C LEU A 148 -21.15 5.20 -12.27
N ALA A 149 -20.62 4.07 -12.72
CA ALA A 149 -20.42 3.81 -14.14
C ALA A 149 -21.76 3.83 -14.91
N HIS A 150 -22.79 3.15 -14.39
CA HIS A 150 -24.12 3.17 -15.00
C HIS A 150 -24.75 4.58 -14.94
N PHE A 151 -24.57 5.29 -13.83
CA PHE A 151 -25.07 6.64 -13.61
C PHE A 151 -24.57 7.62 -14.67
N LEU A 152 -23.24 7.67 -14.87
CA LEU A 152 -22.61 8.57 -15.83
C LEU A 152 -22.87 8.18 -17.29
N ARG A 153 -22.87 6.87 -17.59
CA ARG A 153 -22.95 6.35 -18.97
C ARG A 153 -24.37 6.29 -19.51
N TYR A 154 -25.36 6.00 -18.66
CA TYR A 154 -26.73 5.72 -19.09
C TYR A 154 -27.76 6.58 -18.38
N ALA A 155 -27.77 6.60 -17.03
CA ALA A 155 -28.88 7.21 -16.29
C ALA A 155 -28.97 8.74 -16.46
N LEU A 156 -27.84 9.45 -16.44
CA LEU A 156 -27.81 10.89 -16.70
C LEU A 156 -28.19 11.23 -18.16
N PRO A 157 -27.59 10.60 -19.20
CA PRO A 157 -27.99 10.83 -20.58
C PRO A 157 -29.46 10.57 -20.89
N GLU A 158 -30.07 9.52 -20.31
CA GLU A 158 -31.51 9.24 -20.46
C GLU A 158 -32.40 10.38 -19.91
N LYS A 159 -31.89 11.16 -18.96
CA LYS A 159 -32.55 12.36 -18.41
C LYS A 159 -32.15 13.65 -19.13
N GLY A 160 -31.36 13.57 -20.20
CA GLY A 160 -30.84 14.74 -20.90
C GLY A 160 -29.77 15.51 -20.11
N VAL A 161 -29.24 14.94 -19.04
CA VAL A 161 -28.19 15.57 -18.22
C VAL A 161 -26.83 15.05 -18.67
N GLN A 162 -25.90 15.97 -18.89
CA GLN A 162 -24.55 15.62 -19.31
C GLN A 162 -23.54 15.83 -18.18
N PRO A 163 -22.69 14.83 -17.87
CA PRO A 163 -21.54 15.06 -17.00
C PRO A 163 -20.49 15.93 -17.72
N ILE A 164 -20.07 17.01 -17.08
CA ILE A 164 -19.13 18.00 -17.64
C ILE A 164 -17.97 18.29 -16.70
N ASN A 165 -16.90 18.89 -17.25
CA ASN A 165 -15.75 19.37 -16.47
C ASN A 165 -15.99 20.83 -16.01
N LEU A 166 -15.72 21.15 -14.75
CA LEU A 166 -15.85 22.50 -14.19
C LEU A 166 -15.01 23.57 -14.90
N GLY A 167 -13.81 23.23 -15.38
CA GLY A 167 -12.98 24.16 -16.16
C GLY A 167 -13.62 24.50 -17.51
N TRP A 168 -14.26 23.52 -18.16
CA TRP A 168 -15.03 23.74 -19.39
C TRP A 168 -16.25 24.62 -19.15
N TRP A 169 -16.95 24.41 -18.02
CA TRP A 169 -18.10 25.21 -17.62
C TRP A 169 -17.70 26.65 -17.32
N LEU A 170 -16.65 26.85 -16.51
CA LEU A 170 -16.14 28.16 -16.12
C LEU A 170 -15.74 29.02 -17.32
N ALA A 171 -15.15 28.42 -18.35
CA ALA A 171 -14.76 29.11 -19.58
C ALA A 171 -15.96 29.69 -20.36
N ARG A 172 -17.15 29.11 -20.21
CA ARG A 172 -18.40 29.54 -20.87
C ARG A 172 -19.28 30.40 -19.97
N HIS A 173 -19.21 30.16 -18.66
CA HIS A 173 -20.04 30.79 -17.64
C HIS A 173 -19.14 31.40 -16.56
N PRO A 174 -18.48 32.53 -16.85
CA PRO A 174 -17.65 33.21 -15.85
C PRO A 174 -18.50 33.72 -14.68
N PRO A 175 -17.90 33.91 -13.48
CA PRO A 175 -18.63 34.40 -12.33
C PRO A 175 -19.32 35.74 -12.60
N ARG A 176 -20.59 35.86 -12.20
CA ARG A 176 -21.37 37.12 -12.23
C ARG A 176 -21.58 37.72 -10.84
N HIS A 177 -21.22 36.97 -9.80
CA HIS A 177 -21.39 37.33 -8.41
C HIS A 177 -20.05 37.24 -7.67
N GLU A 178 -19.88 38.10 -6.69
CA GLU A 178 -18.81 38.06 -5.71
C GLU A 178 -19.26 37.29 -4.47
N VAL A 179 -18.33 36.59 -3.81
CA VAL A 179 -18.57 35.90 -2.54
C VAL A 179 -17.58 36.34 -1.47
N ARG A 180 -18.09 36.52 -0.24
CA ARG A 180 -17.30 36.62 0.99
C ARG A 180 -17.36 35.29 1.73
N LEU A 181 -16.20 34.81 2.16
CA LEU A 181 -16.13 33.62 3.01
C LEU A 181 -16.33 34.03 4.47
N ARG A 182 -16.71 33.06 5.31
CA ARG A 182 -16.75 33.26 6.76
C ARG A 182 -15.35 33.55 7.31
N GLU A 183 -15.27 34.49 8.24
CA GLU A 183 -14.04 34.81 8.96
C GLU A 183 -13.57 33.63 9.83
N GLY A 184 -12.26 33.58 10.12
CA GLY A 184 -11.66 32.56 10.99
C GLY A 184 -11.41 31.19 10.33
N GLY A 185 -11.88 31.00 9.10
CA GLY A 185 -11.72 29.77 8.34
C GLY A 185 -12.86 28.77 8.56
N SER A 186 -13.21 28.05 7.50
CA SER A 186 -14.30 27.05 7.50
C SER A 186 -13.90 25.80 6.72
N SER A 187 -14.64 24.71 6.88
CA SER A 187 -14.42 23.44 6.19
C SER A 187 -15.74 22.74 5.92
N TRP A 188 -15.77 21.78 5.01
CA TRP A 188 -17.00 21.04 4.69
C TRP A 188 -17.44 20.02 5.76
N SER A 189 -16.54 19.69 6.69
CA SER A 189 -16.72 18.57 7.63
C SER A 189 -16.75 19.02 9.09
N CYS A 190 -16.75 20.32 9.37
CA CYS A 190 -16.85 20.87 10.72
C CYS A 190 -17.79 22.08 10.79
N GLN A 191 -18.89 21.94 11.53
CA GLN A 191 -19.85 23.04 11.76
C GLN A 191 -19.26 24.20 12.58
N HIS A 192 -18.13 23.97 13.25
CA HIS A 192 -17.40 24.93 14.07
C HIS A 192 -16.19 25.52 13.32
N GLY A 193 -16.27 25.64 11.99
CA GLY A 193 -15.20 26.22 11.17
C GLY A 193 -14.08 25.22 10.89
N ILE A 194 -12.91 25.44 11.49
CA ILE A 194 -11.74 24.53 11.41
C ILE A 194 -11.39 23.89 12.75
N GLU A 195 -12.26 24.05 13.75
CA GLU A 195 -11.97 23.64 15.12
C GLU A 195 -11.79 22.12 15.26
N ARG A 196 -12.28 21.29 14.32
CA ARG A 196 -11.96 19.85 14.26
C ARG A 196 -10.46 19.57 14.31
N TRP A 197 -9.62 20.39 13.68
CA TRP A 197 -8.16 20.20 13.61
C TRP A 197 -7.38 21.07 14.62
N ARG A 198 -8.08 21.69 15.58
CA ARG A 198 -7.50 22.65 16.54
C ARG A 198 -7.97 22.45 17.98
N SER A 199 -9.22 22.08 18.21
CA SER A 199 -9.83 22.00 19.54
C SER A 199 -10.86 20.87 19.66
N ALA A 200 -11.39 20.68 20.88
CA ALA A 200 -12.38 19.67 21.22
C ALA A 200 -13.82 20.07 20.83
N CYS A 201 -14.04 20.44 19.56
CA CYS A 201 -15.36 20.92 19.08
C CYS A 201 -16.46 19.84 18.99
N GLY A 202 -16.24 18.63 19.52
CA GLY A 202 -17.18 17.50 19.47
C GLY A 202 -17.27 16.77 18.12
N CYS A 203 -16.86 17.40 17.01
CA CYS A 203 -16.96 16.78 15.69
C CYS A 203 -16.09 15.51 15.58
N GLY A 204 -16.71 14.38 15.23
CA GLY A 204 -16.06 13.08 15.08
C GLY A 204 -15.92 12.28 16.38
N ALA A 205 -16.41 12.78 17.52
CA ALA A 205 -16.48 12.00 18.75
C ALA A 205 -17.54 10.89 18.64
N VAL A 206 -17.23 9.73 19.20
CA VAL A 206 -18.22 8.73 19.60
C VAL A 206 -18.64 8.98 21.06
N ASP A 207 -19.76 8.42 21.49
CA ASP A 207 -20.29 8.64 22.84
C ASP A 207 -19.23 8.33 23.92
N GLY A 208 -18.93 9.33 24.76
CA GLY A 208 -17.97 9.23 25.86
C GLY A 208 -16.50 9.48 25.49
N ALA A 209 -16.15 9.70 24.22
CA ALA A 209 -14.77 10.01 23.82
C ALA A 209 -14.40 11.47 24.11
N SER A 210 -13.26 11.69 24.77
CA SER A 210 -12.68 13.02 24.96
C SER A 210 -11.82 13.43 23.76
N LEU A 211 -12.05 14.64 23.25
CA LEU A 211 -11.28 15.23 22.14
C LEU A 211 -10.25 16.27 22.61
N GLU A 212 -10.04 16.41 23.92
CA GLU A 212 -9.16 17.43 24.51
C GLU A 212 -7.70 17.30 24.07
N TRP A 213 -7.29 16.11 23.61
CA TRP A 213 -5.95 15.85 23.06
C TRP A 213 -5.64 16.66 21.79
N ARG A 214 -6.65 17.11 21.04
CA ARG A 214 -6.46 17.80 19.74
C ARG A 214 -5.68 19.11 19.87
N ALA A 215 -5.96 19.88 20.93
CA ALA A 215 -5.33 21.18 21.15
C ALA A 215 -3.85 21.06 21.58
N PRO A 216 -3.49 20.24 22.60
CA PRO A 216 -2.09 19.95 22.92
C PRO A 216 -1.30 19.40 21.73
N LEU A 217 -1.87 18.44 20.98
CA LEU A 217 -1.22 17.90 19.78
C LEU A 217 -0.93 18.98 18.74
N ARG A 218 -1.93 19.83 18.43
CA ARG A 218 -1.75 20.93 17.47
C ARG A 218 -0.70 21.94 17.96
N SER A 219 -0.72 22.26 19.25
CA SER A 219 0.26 23.17 19.86
C SER A 219 1.68 22.60 19.77
N ALA A 220 1.88 21.35 20.18
CA ALA A 220 3.18 20.68 20.16
C ALA A 220 3.76 20.58 18.74
N LEU A 221 2.94 20.25 17.75
CA LEU A 221 3.38 20.19 16.35
C LEU A 221 3.67 21.58 15.76
N ASN A 222 2.91 22.61 16.14
CA ASN A 222 3.24 24.00 15.77
C ASN A 222 4.59 24.44 16.37
N GLY A 223 4.80 24.21 17.67
CA GLY A 223 6.05 24.54 18.35
C GLY A 223 7.25 23.79 17.74
N LEU A 224 7.05 22.52 17.39
CA LEU A 224 8.06 21.71 16.73
C LEU A 224 8.37 22.21 15.30
N ARG A 225 7.34 22.54 14.52
CA ARG A 225 7.49 23.16 13.18
C ARG A 225 8.32 24.42 13.24
N ASP A 226 8.05 25.30 14.21
CA ASP A 226 8.73 26.59 14.34
C ASP A 226 10.21 26.39 14.74
N LYS A 227 10.50 25.43 15.63
CA LYS A 227 11.88 25.00 15.94
C LYS A 227 12.60 24.46 14.70
N PHE A 228 11.94 23.64 13.88
CA PHE A 228 12.52 23.13 12.64
C PHE A 228 12.74 24.20 11.57
N ALA A 229 11.85 25.19 11.47
CA ALA A 229 12.02 26.33 10.58
C ALA A 229 13.27 27.14 10.97
N ALA A 230 13.43 27.47 12.26
CA ALA A 230 14.60 28.17 12.77
C ALA A 230 15.90 27.37 12.56
N LEU A 231 15.87 26.06 12.82
CA LEU A 231 17.00 25.18 12.55
C LEU A 231 17.35 25.15 11.06
N TYR A 232 16.34 25.06 10.19
CA TYR A 232 16.54 25.05 8.74
C TYR A 232 17.17 26.34 8.25
N GLU A 233 16.67 27.50 8.65
CA GLU A 233 17.25 28.80 8.28
C GLU A 233 18.69 28.94 8.75
N LYS A 234 18.97 28.57 10.01
CA LYS A 234 20.32 28.65 10.58
C LYS A 234 21.28 27.72 9.85
N GLU A 235 20.93 26.45 9.68
CA GLU A 235 21.84 25.42 9.18
C GLU A 235 21.92 25.39 7.65
N SER A 236 20.99 26.05 6.95
CA SER A 236 21.08 26.27 5.51
C SER A 236 21.99 27.44 5.12
N ALA A 237 22.40 28.28 6.08
CA ALA A 237 23.32 29.38 5.83
C ALA A 237 24.62 28.85 5.21
N GLY A 238 24.96 29.36 4.02
CA GLY A 238 26.13 28.90 3.27
C GLY A 238 25.92 27.62 2.43
N ILE A 239 24.77 26.97 2.53
CA ILE A 239 24.37 25.83 1.68
C ILE A 239 23.46 26.31 0.54
N PHE A 240 22.33 26.91 0.90
CA PHE A 240 21.33 27.39 -0.06
C PHE A 240 21.35 28.92 -0.09
N PRO A 241 21.54 29.58 -1.26
CA PRO A 241 21.40 31.03 -1.37
C PRO A 241 19.99 31.50 -1.00
N GLU A 242 18.97 30.73 -1.40
CA GLU A 242 17.56 30.99 -1.12
C GLU A 242 16.92 29.72 -0.51
N PRO A 243 17.04 29.50 0.82
CA PRO A 243 16.62 28.24 1.45
C PRO A 243 15.15 27.90 1.20
N TRP A 244 14.24 28.84 1.43
CA TRP A 244 12.81 28.61 1.25
C TRP A 244 12.41 28.32 -0.21
N SER A 245 13.13 28.91 -1.17
CA SER A 245 12.99 28.60 -2.60
C SER A 245 13.49 27.18 -2.92
N ALA A 246 14.63 26.77 -2.35
CA ALA A 246 15.15 25.41 -2.49
C ALA A 246 14.16 24.37 -1.91
N ARG A 247 13.57 24.64 -0.75
CA ARG A 247 12.48 23.82 -0.18
C ARG A 247 11.30 23.72 -1.14
N ASP A 248 10.85 24.82 -1.73
CA ASP A 248 9.71 24.79 -2.67
C ASP A 248 10.02 23.97 -3.93
N ALA A 249 11.25 24.05 -4.44
CA ALA A 249 11.70 23.29 -5.60
C ALA A 249 11.96 21.79 -5.30
N TYR A 250 12.05 21.40 -4.02
CA TYR A 250 12.45 20.07 -3.60
C TYR A 250 11.46 18.96 -4.01
N ILE A 251 10.20 19.30 -4.35
CA ILE A 251 9.24 18.36 -4.95
C ILE A 251 9.82 17.64 -6.18
N SER A 252 10.68 18.32 -6.95
CA SER A 252 11.35 17.70 -8.09
C SER A 252 12.22 16.50 -7.70
N VAL A 253 12.86 16.54 -6.52
CA VAL A 253 13.65 15.44 -5.96
C VAL A 253 12.74 14.40 -5.31
N VAL A 254 11.69 14.81 -4.61
CA VAL A 254 10.73 13.88 -4.00
C VAL A 254 10.07 12.97 -5.05
N MET A 255 9.73 13.54 -6.22
CA MET A 255 9.14 12.79 -7.35
C MET A 255 10.15 11.92 -8.10
N ASP A 256 11.43 12.32 -8.16
CA ASP A 256 12.50 11.59 -8.83
C ASP A 256 13.80 11.65 -8.00
N ARG A 257 14.08 10.57 -7.28
CA ARG A 257 15.30 10.44 -6.47
C ARG A 257 16.47 9.82 -7.25
N SER A 258 16.50 9.91 -8.57
CA SER A 258 17.67 9.49 -9.35
C SER A 258 18.88 10.36 -9.01
N GLU A 259 20.09 9.77 -9.07
CA GLU A 259 21.34 10.49 -8.82
C GLU A 259 21.49 11.71 -9.74
N LYS A 260 21.13 11.56 -11.01
CA LYS A 260 21.14 12.64 -12.00
C LYS A 260 20.24 13.81 -11.59
N ASN A 261 19.02 13.53 -11.12
CA ASN A 261 18.11 14.59 -10.72
C ASN A 261 18.57 15.30 -9.43
N VAL A 262 19.04 14.53 -8.45
CA VAL A 262 19.60 15.08 -7.21
C VAL A 262 20.81 15.98 -7.50
N ALA A 263 21.73 15.54 -8.35
CA ALA A 263 22.89 16.33 -8.75
C ALA A 263 22.47 17.64 -9.46
N ARG A 264 21.49 17.57 -10.37
CA ARG A 264 20.92 18.74 -11.03
C ARG A 264 20.31 19.72 -10.03
N PHE A 265 19.50 19.21 -9.09
CA PHE A 265 18.88 20.03 -8.06
C PHE A 265 19.93 20.75 -7.20
N LEU A 266 20.93 20.01 -6.70
CA LEU A 266 22.00 20.57 -5.88
C LEU A 266 22.85 21.58 -6.66
N SER A 267 23.18 21.34 -7.92
CA SER A 267 23.92 22.32 -8.73
C SER A 267 23.19 23.66 -8.90
N ARG A 268 21.84 23.63 -8.87
CA ARG A 268 21.01 24.82 -9.05
C ARG A 268 20.77 25.55 -7.73
N HIS A 269 20.44 24.81 -6.68
CA HIS A 269 19.98 25.38 -5.41
C HIS A 269 21.08 25.44 -4.34
N ALA A 270 22.13 24.63 -4.46
CA ALA A 270 23.26 24.57 -3.53
C ALA A 270 24.61 24.48 -4.27
N PRO A 271 24.95 25.43 -5.17
CA PRO A 271 26.13 25.33 -6.05
C PRO A 271 27.48 25.23 -5.30
N GLY A 272 27.54 25.71 -4.05
CA GLY A 272 28.74 25.63 -3.20
C GLY A 272 28.96 24.26 -2.55
N VAL A 273 28.00 23.33 -2.63
CA VAL A 273 28.08 22.01 -2.01
C VAL A 273 28.89 21.06 -2.90
N GLN A 274 30.14 20.78 -2.49
CA GLN A 274 31.08 19.94 -3.25
C GLN A 274 31.42 18.62 -2.56
N THR A 275 31.31 18.53 -1.23
CA THR A 275 31.62 17.31 -0.46
C THR A 275 30.38 16.46 -0.23
N GLU A 276 30.56 15.14 -0.10
CA GLU A 276 29.46 14.22 0.21
C GLU A 276 28.77 14.58 1.54
N ASP A 277 29.52 14.93 2.58
CA ASP A 277 28.94 15.36 3.86
C ASP A 277 28.05 16.61 3.73
N ALA A 278 28.47 17.58 2.92
CA ALA A 278 27.67 18.77 2.66
C ALA A 278 26.41 18.45 1.82
N ARG A 279 26.48 17.48 0.89
CA ARG A 279 25.32 16.97 0.15
C ARG A 279 24.32 16.30 1.08
N VAL A 280 24.82 15.42 1.95
CA VAL A 280 23.99 14.75 2.96
C VAL A 280 23.33 15.77 3.88
N ARG A 281 24.08 16.76 4.36
CA ARG A 281 23.53 17.84 5.20
C ARG A 281 22.44 18.63 4.47
N ALA A 282 22.68 19.03 3.23
CA ALA A 282 21.72 19.75 2.40
C ALA A 282 20.41 18.97 2.20
N LEU A 283 20.49 17.68 1.86
CA LEU A 283 19.32 16.82 1.69
C LEU A 283 18.61 16.53 3.01
N THR A 284 19.35 16.36 4.11
CA THR A 284 18.79 16.19 5.46
C THR A 284 17.96 17.39 5.88
N LEU A 285 18.43 18.62 5.59
CA LEU A 285 17.67 19.85 5.84
C LEU A 285 16.36 19.92 5.04
N LEU A 286 16.36 19.45 3.79
CA LEU A 286 15.17 19.44 2.94
C LEU A 286 14.19 18.33 3.35
N GLU A 287 14.67 17.15 3.72
CA GLU A 287 13.84 16.08 4.30
C GLU A 287 13.25 16.49 5.66
N LEU A 288 13.98 17.25 6.49
CA LEU A 288 13.45 17.80 7.74
C LEU A 288 12.22 18.67 7.47
N GLN A 289 12.31 19.58 6.50
CA GLN A 289 11.18 20.42 6.10
C GLN A 289 10.05 19.59 5.48
N ARG A 290 10.35 18.55 4.70
CA ARG A 290 9.33 17.64 4.16
C ARG A 290 8.54 16.96 5.27
N HIS A 291 9.20 16.39 6.27
CA HIS A 291 8.54 15.74 7.40
C HIS A 291 7.79 16.74 8.29
N SER A 292 8.29 17.97 8.41
CA SER A 292 7.59 19.09 9.08
C SER A 292 6.27 19.46 8.39
N LEU A 293 6.16 19.29 7.06
CA LEU A 293 4.87 19.44 6.35
C LEU A 293 3.96 18.23 6.59
N MET A 294 4.49 17.00 6.46
CA MET A 294 3.68 15.77 6.55
C MET A 294 3.03 15.54 7.91
N MET A 295 3.65 16.01 9.01
CA MET A 295 3.05 15.91 10.34
C MET A 295 1.75 16.74 10.52
N PHE A 296 1.34 17.54 9.52
CA PHE A 296 0.05 18.23 9.50
C PHE A 296 -0.99 17.58 8.59
N THR A 297 -0.80 16.32 8.19
CA THR A 297 -1.82 15.56 7.44
C THR A 297 -3.13 15.53 8.24
N SER A 298 -4.22 16.01 7.66
CA SER A 298 -5.47 16.35 8.37
C SER A 298 -6.17 15.16 9.02
N CYS A 299 -5.99 13.94 8.49
CA CYS A 299 -6.58 12.72 9.04
C CYS A 299 -6.14 12.45 10.49
N GLY A 300 -4.99 12.97 10.92
CA GLY A 300 -4.50 12.86 12.29
C GLY A 300 -5.36 13.55 13.37
N TRP A 301 -6.37 14.34 12.98
CA TRP A 301 -7.35 14.94 13.90
C TRP A 301 -8.80 14.54 13.59
N PHE A 302 -9.03 13.70 12.57
CA PHE A 302 -10.38 13.54 12.04
C PHE A 302 -11.30 12.73 12.98
N PHE A 303 -10.74 11.71 13.63
CA PHE A 303 -11.46 10.75 14.49
C PHE A 303 -11.34 11.10 15.98
N ASP A 304 -11.77 10.16 16.83
CA ASP A 304 -12.03 10.33 18.25
C ASP A 304 -10.84 10.07 19.18
N GLN A 305 -9.85 9.29 18.75
CA GLN A 305 -8.79 8.78 19.61
C GLN A 305 -7.39 9.06 19.07
N LEU A 306 -6.47 9.49 19.96
CA LEU A 306 -5.06 9.74 19.66
C LEU A 306 -4.28 8.45 19.31
N SER A 307 -4.71 7.31 19.83
CA SER A 307 -4.03 6.01 19.64
C SER A 307 -4.28 5.35 18.28
N ARG A 308 -5.20 5.91 17.48
CA ARG A 308 -5.51 5.38 16.14
C ARG A 308 -4.35 5.51 15.17
N ILE A 309 -4.46 4.81 14.05
CA ILE A 309 -3.43 4.80 13.01
C ILE A 309 -3.17 6.20 12.43
N GLU A 310 -4.18 7.06 12.31
CA GLU A 310 -4.05 8.36 11.65
C GLU A 310 -3.24 9.37 12.50
N PRO A 311 -3.53 9.58 13.80
CA PRO A 311 -2.67 10.41 14.65
C PRO A 311 -1.29 9.79 14.88
N VAL A 312 -1.20 8.47 15.04
CA VAL A 312 0.10 7.79 15.16
C VAL A 312 0.96 8.03 13.91
N GLN A 313 0.38 8.04 12.72
CA GLN A 313 1.10 8.33 11.47
C GLN A 313 1.70 9.74 11.44
N ILE A 314 0.99 10.77 11.91
CA ILE A 314 1.56 12.12 11.97
C ILE A 314 2.63 12.26 13.05
N LEU A 315 2.51 11.53 14.16
CA LEU A 315 3.56 11.44 15.18
C LEU A 315 4.79 10.69 14.66
N LEU A 316 4.63 9.70 13.78
CA LEU A 316 5.76 9.06 13.09
C LEU A 316 6.48 10.02 12.15
N TYR A 317 5.75 10.93 11.48
CA TYR A 317 6.39 12.00 10.72
C TYR A 317 7.17 12.97 11.62
N ALA A 318 6.61 13.32 12.78
CA ALA A 318 7.31 14.14 13.77
C ALA A 318 8.57 13.43 14.32
N ALA A 319 8.48 12.13 14.63
CA ALA A 319 9.61 11.30 15.07
C ALA A 319 10.74 11.29 14.03
N ARG A 320 10.39 11.12 12.74
CA ARG A 320 11.40 11.19 11.67
C ARG A 320 12.01 12.58 11.53
N ALA A 321 11.23 13.65 11.69
CA ALA A 321 11.77 15.01 11.69
C ALA A 321 12.73 15.25 12.87
N LEU A 322 12.41 14.72 14.07
CA LEU A 322 13.27 14.78 15.25
C LEU A 322 14.58 14.00 15.03
N GLU A 323 14.56 12.85 14.37
CA GLU A 323 15.78 12.14 13.96
C GLU A 323 16.67 12.97 13.04
N LEU A 324 16.07 13.59 12.01
CA LEU A 324 16.80 14.43 11.07
C LEU A 324 17.38 15.67 11.76
N ALA A 325 16.65 16.28 12.70
CA ALA A 325 17.15 17.37 13.53
C ALA A 325 18.35 16.94 14.40
N ARG A 326 18.29 15.75 15.01
CA ARG A 326 19.41 15.19 15.80
C ARG A 326 20.64 14.95 14.92
N ALA A 327 20.47 14.46 13.70
CA ALA A 327 21.55 14.32 12.73
C ALA A 327 22.19 15.68 12.34
N LEU A 328 21.46 16.77 12.49
CA LEU A 328 21.94 18.14 12.28
C LEU A 328 22.52 18.78 13.55
N GLY A 329 22.47 18.10 14.70
CA GLY A 329 23.02 18.55 15.98
C GLY A 329 22.01 19.18 16.93
N ALA A 330 20.70 19.02 16.70
CA ALA A 330 19.65 19.58 17.54
C ALA A 330 18.69 18.49 18.06
N ASP A 331 18.48 18.44 19.38
CA ASP A 331 17.52 17.53 20.01
C ASP A 331 16.34 18.30 20.59
N TYR A 332 15.15 18.03 20.08
CA TYR A 332 13.90 18.67 20.51
C TYR A 332 12.88 17.67 21.07
N GLU A 333 13.22 16.38 21.20
CA GLU A 333 12.25 15.33 21.54
C GLU A 333 11.66 15.56 22.94
N ALA A 334 12.50 15.79 23.96
CA ALA A 334 12.04 16.00 25.32
C ALA A 334 11.09 17.21 25.46
N GLY A 335 11.39 18.32 24.77
CA GLY A 335 10.53 19.50 24.77
C GLY A 335 9.22 19.26 24.03
N PHE A 336 9.26 18.55 22.91
CA PHE A 336 8.06 18.17 22.16
C PHE A 336 7.12 17.28 22.99
N LEU A 337 7.65 16.26 23.67
CA LEU A 337 6.85 15.36 24.51
C LEU A 337 6.21 16.09 25.69
N SER A 338 6.91 17.07 26.28
CA SER A 338 6.34 17.91 27.34
C SER A 338 5.18 18.76 26.84
N GLU A 339 5.19 19.22 25.59
CA GLU A 339 4.10 20.01 25.00
C GLU A 339 2.93 19.12 24.53
N LEU A 340 3.21 17.90 24.07
CA LEU A 340 2.23 16.95 23.54
C LEU A 340 1.19 16.51 24.59
N LYS A 341 1.60 16.45 25.86
CA LYS A 341 0.76 15.96 26.98
C LYS A 341 0.15 14.58 26.70
N ASP A 342 0.98 13.65 26.28
CA ASP A 342 0.60 12.28 25.97
C ASP A 342 0.37 11.44 27.24
N GLU A 343 -0.82 11.58 27.84
CA GLU A 343 -1.19 10.90 29.09
C GLU A 343 -1.29 9.37 28.93
N GLU A 344 -1.65 8.89 27.74
CA GLU A 344 -1.80 7.45 27.46
C GLU A 344 -0.47 6.76 27.11
N GLY A 345 0.61 7.53 26.91
CA GLY A 345 1.92 7.03 26.51
C GLY A 345 1.94 6.47 25.09
N ILE A 346 1.17 7.05 24.18
CA ILE A 346 1.10 6.70 22.76
C ILE A 346 2.47 6.80 22.09
N TRP A 347 3.31 7.76 22.48
CA TRP A 347 4.66 7.89 21.95
C TRP A 347 5.50 6.63 22.20
N GLU A 348 5.52 6.14 23.44
CA GLU A 348 6.30 4.96 23.83
C GLU A 348 5.66 3.66 23.33
N LYS A 349 4.33 3.57 23.34
CA LYS A 349 3.59 2.33 23.03
C LYS A 349 3.34 2.14 21.54
N ASN A 350 3.13 3.21 20.79
CA ASN A 350 2.68 3.15 19.40
C ASN A 350 3.70 3.79 18.44
N VAL A 351 4.40 4.87 18.81
CA VAL A 351 5.31 5.57 17.90
C VAL A 351 6.70 4.94 17.91
N LYS A 352 7.39 4.91 19.06
CA LYS A 352 8.77 4.40 19.16
C LYS A 352 8.97 2.98 18.64
N PRO A 353 8.05 2.01 18.87
CA PRO A 353 8.23 0.65 18.35
C PRO A 353 8.18 0.56 16.82
N GLN A 354 7.65 1.59 16.14
CA GLN A 354 7.58 1.66 14.67
C GLN A 354 8.74 2.46 14.05
N ILE A 355 9.64 3.02 14.86
CA ILE A 355 10.81 3.75 14.37
C ILE A 355 11.83 2.76 13.77
N VAL A 356 12.13 2.94 12.49
CA VAL A 356 13.09 2.13 11.76
C VAL A 356 14.47 2.77 11.82
N SER A 357 15.32 2.25 12.71
CA SER A 357 16.73 2.66 12.80
C SER A 357 17.60 1.99 11.72
N PRO A 358 18.83 2.49 11.48
CA PRO A 358 19.83 1.84 10.62
C PRO A 358 20.04 0.34 10.92
N ASP A 359 19.94 -0.03 12.19
CA ASP A 359 20.13 -1.41 12.64
C ASP A 359 18.93 -2.30 12.29
N HIS A 360 17.70 -1.76 12.31
CA HIS A 360 16.53 -2.48 11.81
C HIS A 360 16.72 -2.78 10.32
N THR A 361 17.07 -1.78 9.50
CA THR A 361 17.33 -1.97 8.07
C THR A 361 18.39 -3.05 7.81
N ALA A 362 19.48 -3.06 8.57
CA ALA A 362 20.51 -4.09 8.46
C ALA A 362 20.03 -5.48 8.91
N ALA A 363 19.18 -5.55 9.95
CA ALA A 363 18.56 -6.81 10.37
C ALA A 363 17.62 -7.36 9.30
N HIS A 364 16.81 -6.51 8.67
CA HIS A 364 15.95 -6.88 7.55
C HIS A 364 16.75 -7.43 6.37
N PHE A 365 17.81 -6.71 6.00
CA PHE A 365 18.73 -7.16 4.97
C PHE A 365 19.32 -8.53 5.31
N ALA A 366 19.84 -8.71 6.52
CA ALA A 366 20.42 -9.97 6.99
C ALA A 366 19.42 -11.15 6.91
N VAL A 367 18.19 -10.94 7.36
CA VAL A 367 17.14 -11.96 7.33
C VAL A 367 16.77 -12.33 5.89
N SER A 368 16.74 -11.36 4.97
CA SER A 368 16.48 -11.66 3.55
C SER A 368 17.54 -12.58 2.93
N LEU A 369 18.80 -12.47 3.38
CA LEU A 369 19.93 -13.28 2.91
C LEU A 369 19.87 -14.75 3.36
N LEU A 370 19.04 -15.09 4.36
CA LEU A 370 18.81 -16.49 4.74
C LEU A 370 18.24 -17.33 3.61
N PHE A 371 17.60 -16.67 2.64
CA PHE A 371 16.86 -17.32 1.56
C PHE A 371 17.27 -16.86 0.16
N ALA A 372 18.28 -15.99 0.06
CA ALA A 372 18.82 -15.51 -1.21
C ALA A 372 20.23 -16.07 -1.43
N ASP A 373 20.55 -16.42 -2.68
CA ASP A 373 21.89 -16.90 -3.04
C ASP A 373 22.91 -15.77 -3.21
N GLN A 374 22.43 -14.56 -3.51
CA GLN A 374 23.26 -13.36 -3.66
C GLN A 374 22.64 -12.19 -2.89
N PRO A 375 23.47 -11.27 -2.36
CA PRO A 375 22.97 -10.08 -1.70
C PRO A 375 22.22 -9.15 -2.67
N PRO A 376 21.01 -8.69 -2.33
CA PRO A 376 20.31 -7.73 -3.17
C PRO A 376 21.01 -6.37 -3.14
N ALA A 377 21.00 -5.64 -4.26
CA ALA A 377 21.62 -4.32 -4.37
C ALA A 377 20.85 -3.22 -3.61
N SER A 378 19.67 -3.54 -3.07
CA SER A 378 18.82 -2.61 -2.33
C SER A 378 17.91 -3.31 -1.33
N ILE A 379 17.55 -2.60 -0.27
CA ILE A 379 16.49 -2.97 0.67
C ILE A 379 15.64 -1.74 0.98
N HIS A 380 14.34 -1.82 0.66
CA HIS A 380 13.41 -0.68 0.70
C HIS A 380 13.92 0.49 -0.17
N HIS A 381 14.14 1.66 0.42
CA HIS A 381 14.72 2.82 -0.25
C HIS A 381 16.23 2.94 -0.06
N HIS A 382 16.89 1.93 0.52
CA HIS A 382 18.33 1.92 0.74
C HIS A 382 19.05 1.17 -0.36
N ARG A 383 20.07 1.77 -0.96
CA ARG A 383 21.04 1.06 -1.79
C ARG A 383 22.03 0.35 -0.87
N VAL A 384 22.43 -0.87 -1.21
CA VAL A 384 23.30 -1.70 -0.37
C VAL A 384 24.52 -2.12 -1.18
N GLU A 385 25.70 -1.86 -0.63
CA GLU A 385 26.97 -2.40 -1.10
C GLU A 385 27.44 -3.46 -0.10
N SER A 386 27.26 -4.73 -0.46
CA SER A 386 27.76 -5.85 0.34
C SER A 386 29.26 -5.98 0.13
N LYS A 387 30.02 -5.92 1.23
CA LYS A 387 31.47 -6.12 1.23
C LYS A 387 31.85 -7.57 1.52
N ARG A 388 31.10 -8.20 2.43
CA ARG A 388 31.25 -9.60 2.80
C ARG A 388 29.89 -10.24 2.93
N PHE A 389 29.78 -11.48 2.44
CA PHE A 389 28.61 -12.31 2.61
C PHE A 389 29.00 -13.78 2.65
N THR A 390 28.52 -14.48 3.66
CA THR A 390 28.65 -15.93 3.81
C THR A 390 27.33 -16.52 4.28
N ARG A 391 26.91 -17.63 3.65
CA ARG A 391 25.79 -18.45 4.10
C ARG A 391 26.29 -19.85 4.45
N ARG A 392 25.97 -20.35 5.65
CA ARG A 392 26.28 -21.72 6.10
C ARG A 392 25.02 -22.46 6.50
N VAL A 393 25.00 -23.77 6.25
CA VAL A 393 23.94 -24.67 6.68
C VAL A 393 24.59 -25.86 7.39
N GLU A 394 24.36 -25.99 8.69
CA GLU A 394 25.00 -27.00 9.53
C GLU A 394 24.04 -27.44 10.63
N GLY A 395 23.94 -28.75 10.91
CA GLY A 395 23.14 -29.26 12.04
C GLY A 395 21.64 -28.86 12.04
N GLY A 396 21.07 -28.54 10.88
CA GLY A 396 19.70 -28.04 10.74
C GLY A 396 19.53 -26.53 11.01
N ILE A 397 20.63 -25.81 11.27
CA ILE A 397 20.71 -24.36 11.40
C ILE A 397 21.11 -23.77 10.04
N THR A 398 20.52 -22.64 9.66
CA THR A 398 20.96 -21.85 8.50
C THR A 398 21.37 -20.48 8.99
N VAL A 399 22.59 -20.05 8.68
CA VAL A 399 23.14 -18.76 9.06
C VAL A 399 23.54 -17.99 7.82
N ALA A 400 23.18 -16.70 7.77
CA ALA A 400 23.67 -15.73 6.80
C ALA A 400 24.37 -14.61 7.57
N ALA A 401 25.63 -14.34 7.28
CA ALA A 401 26.39 -13.29 7.93
C ALA A 401 27.17 -12.47 6.91
N GLY A 402 27.44 -11.21 7.22
CA GLY A 402 28.15 -10.34 6.31
C GLY A 402 28.38 -8.94 6.87
N SER A 403 29.01 -8.11 6.05
CA SER A 403 29.11 -6.67 6.27
C SER A 403 28.68 -5.93 5.01
N ALA A 404 27.93 -4.84 5.20
CA ALA A 404 27.45 -4.02 4.11
C ALA A 404 27.40 -2.53 4.48
N THR A 405 27.63 -1.69 3.49
CA THR A 405 27.37 -0.25 3.56
C THR A 405 26.02 0.03 2.93
N PHE A 406 25.16 0.72 3.68
CA PHE A 406 23.83 1.12 3.28
C PHE A 406 23.84 2.61 2.97
N TYR A 407 23.13 3.02 1.92
CA TYR A 407 22.97 4.40 1.51
C TYR A 407 21.49 4.77 1.52
N ASP A 408 21.11 5.75 2.33
CA ASP A 408 19.74 6.27 2.43
C ASP A 408 19.32 6.90 1.09
N GLY A 409 18.21 6.43 0.53
CA GLY A 409 17.70 6.93 -0.75
C GLY A 409 17.20 8.37 -0.72
N CYS A 410 16.96 8.94 0.47
CA CYS A 410 16.47 10.30 0.66
C CYS A 410 17.61 11.28 0.96
N THR A 411 18.41 11.00 1.98
CA THR A 411 19.48 11.91 2.46
C THR A 411 20.84 11.61 1.87
N ARG A 412 21.03 10.43 1.26
CA ARG A 412 22.32 9.89 0.82
C ARG A 412 23.31 9.61 1.94
N ALA A 413 22.90 9.74 3.20
CA ALA A 413 23.71 9.32 4.33
C ALA A 413 24.05 7.83 4.19
N SER A 414 25.29 7.48 4.54
CA SER A 414 25.76 6.10 4.51
C SER A 414 26.15 5.58 5.88
N TRP A 415 25.90 4.32 6.16
CA TRP A 415 26.38 3.63 7.36
C TRP A 415 26.77 2.20 7.03
N THR A 416 27.77 1.69 7.75
CA THR A 416 28.21 0.31 7.63
C THR A 416 27.75 -0.51 8.83
N ARG A 417 27.29 -1.73 8.57
CA ARG A 417 26.93 -2.71 9.60
C ARG A 417 27.49 -4.07 9.27
N THR A 418 27.89 -4.77 10.32
CA THR A 418 28.08 -6.21 10.32
C THR A 418 26.81 -6.85 10.84
N PHE A 419 26.35 -7.91 10.20
CA PHE A 419 25.10 -8.57 10.55
C PHE A 419 25.25 -10.08 10.50
N LEU A 420 24.40 -10.76 11.26
CA LEU A 420 24.23 -12.20 11.27
C LEU A 420 22.75 -12.51 11.44
N ALA A 421 22.15 -13.24 10.53
CA ALA A 421 20.83 -13.81 10.67
C ALA A 421 20.92 -15.34 10.76
N ALA A 422 20.05 -15.95 11.55
CA ALA A 422 20.00 -17.40 11.71
C ALA A 422 18.56 -17.91 11.77
N VAL A 423 18.29 -19.02 11.07
CA VAL A 423 17.17 -19.92 11.34
C VAL A 423 17.70 -21.03 12.23
N LEU A 424 17.36 -20.97 13.51
CA LEU A 424 17.76 -21.95 14.52
C LEU A 424 16.87 -23.20 14.46
N LYS A 425 17.29 -24.25 15.20
CA LYS A 425 16.42 -25.40 15.50
C LYS A 425 15.09 -24.92 16.09
N GLY A 426 13.99 -25.56 15.68
CA GLY A 426 12.63 -25.15 16.03
C GLY A 426 12.08 -23.99 15.19
N GLN A 427 12.73 -23.63 14.08
CA GLN A 427 12.28 -22.58 13.15
C GLN A 427 12.23 -21.17 13.75
N ARG A 428 13.06 -20.92 14.77
CA ARG A 428 13.21 -19.57 15.35
C ARG A 428 14.15 -18.74 14.48
N VAL A 429 13.67 -17.58 14.05
CA VAL A 429 14.47 -16.61 13.28
C VAL A 429 14.95 -15.51 14.20
N GLN A 430 16.25 -15.23 14.13
CA GLN A 430 16.88 -14.11 14.83
C GLN A 430 17.93 -13.44 13.93
N SER A 431 18.18 -12.16 14.19
CA SER A 431 19.25 -11.39 13.55
C SER A 431 20.01 -10.59 14.59
N PHE A 432 21.32 -10.56 14.48
CA PHE A 432 22.21 -9.76 15.30
C PHE A 432 22.91 -8.74 14.40
N VAL A 433 22.99 -7.49 14.85
CA VAL A 433 23.58 -6.38 14.08
C VAL A 433 24.57 -5.63 14.96
N CYS A 434 25.73 -5.34 14.39
CA CYS A 434 26.82 -4.60 15.01
C CYS A 434 27.17 -3.35 14.17
N PRO A 435 27.39 -2.18 14.79
CA PRO A 435 27.93 -1.00 14.11
C PRO A 435 29.31 -1.25 13.47
N GLY A 436 29.48 -0.82 12.22
CA GLY A 436 30.76 -0.91 11.53
C GLY A 436 31.12 -2.31 11.03
N GLU A 437 32.40 -2.51 10.74
CA GLU A 437 32.97 -3.78 10.29
C GLU A 437 33.70 -4.47 11.44
N LEU A 438 33.41 -5.76 11.65
CA LEU A 438 34.17 -6.58 12.58
C LEU A 438 35.48 -7.06 11.93
N PRO A 439 36.57 -7.19 12.71
CA PRO A 439 37.78 -7.88 12.26
C PRO A 439 37.49 -9.33 11.82
N ASP A 440 38.26 -9.85 10.87
CA ASP A 440 38.02 -11.17 10.28
C ASP A 440 37.94 -12.31 11.29
N GLU A 441 38.83 -12.31 12.30
CA GLU A 441 38.84 -13.32 13.36
C GLU A 441 37.55 -13.30 14.19
N GLN A 442 37.07 -12.11 14.56
CA GLN A 442 35.82 -11.96 15.31
C GLN A 442 34.61 -12.34 14.46
N PHE A 443 34.61 -11.98 13.18
CA PHE A 443 33.55 -12.36 12.25
C PHE A 443 33.46 -13.88 12.08
N GLU A 444 34.60 -14.56 11.82
CA GLU A 444 34.61 -16.01 11.65
C GLU A 444 34.26 -16.75 12.94
N SER A 445 34.70 -16.24 14.10
CA SER A 445 34.29 -16.78 15.41
C SER A 445 32.77 -16.70 15.62
N LEU A 446 32.17 -15.54 15.34
CA LEU A 446 30.73 -15.32 15.45
C LEU A 446 29.94 -16.20 14.47
N LEU A 447 30.39 -16.30 13.22
CA LEU A 447 29.79 -17.16 12.21
C LEU A 447 29.87 -18.65 12.58
N HIS A 448 31.04 -19.10 13.05
CA HIS A 448 31.24 -20.49 13.43
C HIS A 448 30.35 -20.87 14.62
N ALA A 449 30.30 -20.03 15.66
CA ALA A 449 29.46 -20.29 16.82
C ALA A 449 27.96 -20.33 16.46
N ALA A 450 27.50 -19.38 15.64
CA ALA A 450 26.12 -19.34 15.18
C ALA A 450 25.74 -20.57 14.35
N ALA A 451 26.64 -21.03 13.47
CA ALA A 451 26.41 -22.22 12.63
C ALA A 451 26.43 -23.52 13.45
N GLY A 452 27.35 -23.63 14.41
CA GLY A 452 27.46 -24.76 15.34
C GLY A 452 26.38 -24.79 16.43
N GLY A 453 25.63 -23.70 16.61
CA GLY A 453 24.64 -23.57 17.67
C GLY A 453 25.26 -23.44 19.07
N THR A 454 26.49 -22.95 19.16
CA THR A 454 27.21 -22.69 20.41
C THR A 454 27.13 -21.21 20.79
N GLU A 455 27.29 -20.89 22.07
CA GLU A 455 27.40 -19.50 22.51
C GLU A 455 28.77 -18.92 22.14
N ALA A 456 28.76 -17.66 21.68
CA ALA A 456 29.97 -16.85 21.50
C ALA A 456 29.80 -15.52 22.23
N ALA A 457 30.94 -14.91 22.60
CA ALA A 457 30.94 -13.53 23.08
C ALA A 457 30.44 -12.62 21.95
N LEU A 458 29.25 -12.04 22.13
CA LEU A 458 28.70 -11.09 21.17
C LEU A 458 29.40 -9.73 21.33
N PRO A 459 29.85 -9.11 20.23
CA PRO A 459 30.35 -7.74 20.28
C PRO A 459 29.21 -6.76 20.64
N PRO A 460 29.51 -5.48 20.93
CA PRO A 460 28.47 -4.47 21.09
C PRO A 460 27.55 -4.42 19.86
N GLY A 461 26.26 -4.65 20.08
CA GLY A 461 25.28 -4.75 19.01
C GLY A 461 23.88 -5.01 19.56
N ARG A 462 22.95 -5.29 18.65
CA ARG A 462 21.54 -5.52 18.97
C ARG A 462 21.03 -6.81 18.36
N LEU A 463 20.30 -7.57 19.17
CA LEU A 463 19.53 -8.73 18.74
C LEU A 463 18.13 -8.28 18.31
N PHE A 464 17.69 -8.80 17.18
CA PHE A 464 16.37 -8.64 16.58
C PHE A 464 15.73 -10.01 16.44
N LEU A 465 14.53 -10.13 16.97
CA LEU A 465 13.66 -11.28 16.80
C LEU A 465 12.66 -10.99 15.68
N LEU A 466 11.92 -12.01 15.27
CA LEU A 466 10.87 -11.85 14.26
C LEU A 466 9.87 -10.73 14.60
N ARG A 467 9.52 -10.56 15.89
CA ARG A 467 8.63 -9.48 16.34
C ARG A 467 9.21 -8.07 16.18
N ASP A 468 10.52 -7.95 16.01
CA ASP A 468 11.20 -6.68 15.81
C ASP A 468 11.30 -6.32 14.32
N LEU A 469 10.90 -7.23 13.42
CA LEU A 469 10.77 -6.96 11.98
C LEU A 469 9.41 -6.30 11.66
N ARG A 470 9.21 -5.74 10.46
CA ARG A 470 7.95 -5.12 10.06
C ARG A 470 6.91 -6.20 9.73
N PRO A 471 5.60 -5.93 9.90
CA PRO A 471 4.55 -6.94 9.72
C PRO A 471 4.65 -7.73 8.40
N ASP A 472 4.75 -7.05 7.26
CA ASP A 472 4.81 -7.69 5.94
C ASP A 472 6.04 -8.62 5.79
N GLU A 473 7.15 -8.25 6.43
CA GLU A 473 8.38 -9.04 6.39
C GLU A 473 8.32 -10.24 7.33
N ARG A 474 7.62 -10.11 8.47
CA ARG A 474 7.35 -11.26 9.34
C ARG A 474 6.61 -12.33 8.56
N GLU A 475 5.58 -11.92 7.81
CA GLU A 475 4.79 -12.81 6.97
C GLU A 475 5.64 -13.44 5.87
N GLN A 476 6.46 -12.64 5.18
CA GLN A 476 7.35 -13.15 4.14
C GLN A 476 8.34 -14.19 4.69
N VAL A 477 9.03 -13.88 5.79
CA VAL A 477 10.00 -14.77 6.42
C VAL A 477 9.36 -16.06 6.90
N LEU A 478 8.20 -15.98 7.57
CA LEU A 478 7.45 -17.16 8.01
C LEU A 478 6.99 -18.02 6.83
N THR A 479 6.53 -17.39 5.76
CA THR A 479 6.13 -18.10 4.53
C THR A 479 7.31 -18.85 3.93
N MET A 480 8.50 -18.25 3.88
CA MET A 480 9.71 -18.90 3.34
C MET A 480 10.18 -20.06 4.23
N VAL A 481 10.16 -19.87 5.55
CA VAL A 481 10.44 -20.91 6.54
C VAL A 481 9.47 -22.09 6.39
N LEU A 482 8.17 -21.80 6.24
CA LEU A 482 7.13 -22.81 6.06
C LEU A 482 7.31 -23.56 4.73
N LYS A 483 7.55 -22.85 3.62
CA LYS A 483 7.81 -23.47 2.30
C LYS A 483 8.98 -24.45 2.36
N ARG A 484 10.09 -24.08 3.01
CA ARG A 484 11.26 -24.96 3.16
C ARG A 484 10.96 -26.18 4.02
N ARG A 485 10.15 -26.03 5.07
CA ARG A 485 9.71 -27.15 5.92
C ARG A 485 8.80 -28.10 5.14
N LEU A 486 7.82 -27.57 4.40
CA LEU A 486 6.93 -28.35 3.55
C LEU A 486 7.71 -29.12 2.49
N SER A 487 8.68 -28.49 1.82
CA SER A 487 9.55 -29.17 0.85
C SER A 487 10.33 -30.34 1.48
N ARG A 488 10.88 -30.19 2.69
CA ARG A 488 11.55 -31.30 3.39
C ARG A 488 10.58 -32.42 3.75
N TRP A 489 9.38 -32.09 4.21
CA TRP A 489 8.35 -33.08 4.51
C TRP A 489 7.92 -33.85 3.27
N GLU A 490 7.79 -33.17 2.12
CA GLU A 490 7.47 -33.85 0.87
C GLU A 490 8.58 -34.77 0.37
N SER A 491 9.85 -34.36 0.50
CA SER A 491 10.97 -35.24 0.16
C SER A 491 10.99 -36.48 1.05
N ALA A 492 10.84 -36.31 2.38
CA ALA A 492 10.84 -37.43 3.31
C ALA A 492 9.60 -38.34 3.15
N GLY A 493 8.45 -37.77 2.81
CA GLY A 493 7.21 -38.52 2.60
C GLY A 493 7.27 -39.48 1.42
N ARG A 494 8.11 -39.23 0.41
CA ARG A 494 8.32 -40.18 -0.71
C ARG A 494 9.07 -41.43 -0.26
N ASP A 495 10.14 -41.26 0.51
CA ASP A 495 10.92 -42.39 1.03
C ASP A 495 10.05 -43.23 1.99
N GLN A 496 9.29 -42.55 2.87
CA GLN A 496 8.33 -43.20 3.76
C GLN A 496 7.22 -43.94 3.01
N LEU A 497 6.72 -43.37 1.91
CA LEU A 497 5.74 -44.06 1.08
C LEU A 497 6.34 -45.31 0.45
N GLU A 498 7.55 -45.24 -0.08
CA GLU A 498 8.20 -46.37 -0.73
C GLU A 498 8.38 -47.54 0.25
N ASP A 499 8.88 -47.25 1.45
CA ASP A 499 9.09 -48.24 2.50
C ASP A 499 7.77 -48.87 2.98
N ALA A 500 6.79 -48.03 3.32
CA ALA A 500 5.50 -48.48 3.85
C ALA A 500 4.70 -49.27 2.80
N LEU A 501 4.65 -48.78 1.56
CA LEU A 501 3.88 -49.41 0.49
C LEU A 501 4.51 -50.72 0.03
N SER A 502 5.84 -50.79 -0.07
CA SER A 502 6.55 -52.04 -0.39
C SER A 502 6.29 -53.13 0.65
N LEU A 503 6.28 -52.78 1.93
CA LEU A 503 5.98 -53.72 3.01
C LEU A 503 4.50 -54.14 2.97
N ALA A 504 3.59 -53.19 2.73
CA ALA A 504 2.18 -53.48 2.61
C ALA A 504 1.84 -54.39 1.41
N GLU A 505 2.51 -54.19 0.26
CA GLU A 505 2.41 -55.06 -0.91
C GLU A 505 2.86 -56.50 -0.58
N GLN A 506 3.92 -56.68 0.21
CA GLN A 506 4.37 -58.00 0.65
C GLN A 506 3.35 -58.68 1.58
N PHE A 507 2.82 -57.98 2.58
CA PHE A 507 1.79 -58.52 3.48
C PHE A 507 0.57 -58.99 2.69
N ARG A 508 0.12 -58.17 1.72
CA ARG A 508 -1.02 -58.50 0.86
C ARG A 508 -0.72 -59.66 -0.08
N GLY A 509 0.45 -59.69 -0.71
CA GLY A 509 0.87 -60.78 -1.60
C GLY A 509 0.99 -62.13 -0.88
N LEU A 510 1.34 -62.11 0.40
CA LEU A 510 1.41 -63.31 1.26
C LEU A 510 0.06 -63.69 1.89
N GLY A 511 -1.00 -62.91 1.69
CA GLY A 511 -2.32 -63.14 2.31
C GLY A 511 -2.32 -62.95 3.84
N LEU A 512 -1.37 -62.19 4.38
CA LEU A 512 -1.25 -61.91 5.81
C LEU A 512 -2.13 -60.71 6.22
N PRO A 513 -2.67 -60.69 7.46
CA PRO A 513 -3.37 -59.52 7.97
C PRO A 513 -2.41 -58.34 8.13
N MET A 514 -2.83 -57.16 7.68
CA MET A 514 -2.03 -55.93 7.76
C MET A 514 -1.92 -55.47 9.24
N PRO A 515 -0.71 -55.21 9.77
CA PRO A 515 -0.56 -54.59 11.08
C PRO A 515 -1.19 -53.20 11.10
N THR A 516 -1.93 -52.85 12.16
CA THR A 516 -2.64 -51.56 12.26
C THR A 516 -1.72 -50.36 12.06
N GLY A 517 -0.52 -50.37 12.66
CA GLY A 517 0.45 -49.29 12.50
C GLY A 517 0.93 -49.10 11.05
N LEU A 518 1.14 -50.21 10.32
CA LEU A 518 1.55 -50.17 8.92
C LEU A 518 0.40 -49.69 8.01
N ASP A 519 -0.85 -50.10 8.30
CA ASP A 519 -2.04 -49.64 7.58
C ASP A 519 -2.24 -48.12 7.73
N GLU A 520 -2.11 -47.59 8.95
CA GLU A 520 -2.23 -46.15 9.23
C GLU A 520 -1.10 -45.34 8.57
N GLU A 521 0.15 -45.79 8.71
CA GLU A 521 1.31 -45.15 8.09
C GLU A 521 1.18 -45.11 6.56
N THR A 522 0.83 -46.24 5.95
CA THR A 522 0.67 -46.33 4.48
C THR A 522 -0.44 -45.40 3.98
N ARG A 523 -1.59 -45.31 4.67
CA ARG A 523 -2.67 -44.39 4.30
C ARG A 523 -2.25 -42.93 4.40
N LEU A 524 -1.52 -42.57 5.46
CA LEU A 524 -1.05 -41.19 5.65
C LEU A 524 -0.03 -40.80 4.57
N SER A 525 0.95 -41.66 4.30
CA SER A 525 1.97 -41.45 3.26
C SER A 525 1.36 -41.37 1.87
N LEU A 526 0.36 -42.21 1.56
CA LEU A 526 -0.39 -42.14 0.31
C LEU A 526 -1.12 -40.80 0.14
N ALA A 527 -1.82 -40.33 1.18
CA ALA A 527 -2.50 -39.03 1.15
C ALA A 527 -1.52 -37.88 0.90
N GLN A 528 -0.35 -37.91 1.56
CA GLN A 528 0.68 -36.87 1.40
C GLN A 528 1.27 -36.88 -0.02
N ALA A 529 1.56 -38.06 -0.58
CA ALA A 529 2.12 -38.17 -1.92
C ALA A 529 1.15 -37.67 -3.01
N LEU A 530 -0.16 -37.98 -2.88
CA LEU A 530 -1.19 -37.48 -3.80
C LEU A 530 -1.30 -35.94 -3.74
N VAL A 531 -1.35 -35.36 -2.54
CA VAL A 531 -1.37 -33.90 -2.36
C VAL A 531 -0.12 -33.26 -2.94
N GLY A 532 1.06 -33.85 -2.71
CA GLY A 532 2.33 -33.38 -3.24
C GLY A 532 2.39 -33.40 -4.76
N ALA A 533 1.92 -34.48 -5.39
CA ALA A 533 1.87 -34.61 -6.85
C ALA A 533 0.88 -33.60 -7.46
N ALA A 534 -0.31 -33.43 -6.86
CA ALA A 534 -1.28 -32.43 -7.29
C ALA A 534 -0.76 -30.99 -7.17
N ARG A 535 -0.02 -30.69 -6.09
CA ARG A 535 0.64 -29.38 -5.90
C ARG A 535 1.71 -29.12 -6.95
N ARG A 536 2.59 -30.09 -7.19
CA ARG A 536 3.61 -30.02 -8.24
C ARG A 536 3.00 -29.83 -9.63
N PHE A 537 1.87 -30.49 -9.91
CA PHE A 537 1.11 -30.25 -11.13
C PHE A 537 0.59 -28.80 -11.23
N SER A 538 0.05 -28.24 -10.14
CA SER A 538 -0.35 -26.82 -10.13
C SER A 538 0.80 -25.85 -10.37
N GLU A 539 2.03 -26.25 -10.02
CA GLU A 539 3.27 -25.48 -10.18
C GLU A 539 3.99 -25.75 -11.52
N ASP A 540 3.37 -26.50 -12.43
CA ASP A 540 3.91 -26.89 -13.75
C ASP A 540 5.18 -27.76 -13.71
N ALA A 541 5.34 -28.55 -12.64
CA ALA A 541 6.48 -29.43 -12.53
C ALA A 541 6.38 -30.63 -13.49
N TYR A 542 7.45 -30.87 -14.25
CA TYR A 542 7.57 -32.01 -15.15
C TYR A 542 7.38 -33.35 -14.41
N GLY A 543 6.59 -34.26 -15.01
CA GLY A 543 6.33 -35.60 -14.48
C GLY A 543 5.33 -35.68 -13.32
N ALA A 544 4.74 -34.56 -12.87
CA ALA A 544 3.82 -34.54 -11.74
C ALA A 544 2.54 -35.37 -11.95
N LEU A 545 2.01 -35.39 -13.18
CA LEU A 545 0.83 -36.20 -13.53
C LEU A 545 1.15 -37.71 -13.54
N ASP A 546 2.33 -38.09 -14.01
CA ASP A 546 2.77 -39.49 -13.99
C ASP A 546 3.02 -39.97 -12.56
N GLU A 547 3.59 -39.11 -11.71
CA GLU A 547 3.72 -39.37 -10.29
C GLU A 547 2.35 -39.60 -9.63
N LEU A 548 1.37 -38.73 -9.91
CA LEU A 548 -0.01 -38.88 -9.41
C LEU A 548 -0.60 -40.23 -9.84
N LYS A 549 -0.51 -40.58 -11.13
CA LYS A 549 -1.00 -41.86 -11.68
C LYS A 549 -0.32 -43.04 -11.00
N SER A 550 1.01 -42.99 -10.84
CA SER A 550 1.81 -44.04 -10.22
C SER A 550 1.38 -44.31 -8.76
N VAL A 551 1.26 -43.25 -7.95
CA VAL A 551 0.83 -43.37 -6.55
C VAL A 551 -0.55 -44.02 -6.45
N VAL A 552 -1.50 -43.62 -7.29
CA VAL A 552 -2.85 -44.19 -7.33
C VAL A 552 -2.84 -45.66 -7.72
N MET A 553 -2.09 -46.02 -8.76
CA MET A 553 -2.00 -47.40 -9.24
C MET A 553 -1.42 -48.32 -8.17
N ARG A 554 -0.36 -47.89 -7.49
CA ARG A 554 0.27 -48.65 -6.41
C ARG A 554 -0.62 -48.76 -5.18
N ALA A 555 -1.32 -47.68 -4.79
CA ALA A 555 -2.32 -47.72 -3.73
C ALA A 555 -3.39 -48.79 -3.98
N ARG A 556 -3.90 -48.86 -5.23
CA ARG A 556 -4.89 -49.86 -5.66
C ARG A 556 -4.31 -51.28 -5.70
N ALA A 557 -3.07 -51.46 -6.12
CA ALA A 557 -2.40 -52.76 -6.14
C ALA A 557 -2.18 -53.30 -4.72
N ALA A 558 -1.74 -52.43 -3.81
CA ALA A 558 -1.69 -52.69 -2.37
C ALA A 558 -3.09 -52.61 -1.70
N GLY A 559 -4.15 -52.48 -2.51
CA GLY A 559 -5.56 -52.13 -2.25
C GLY A 559 -5.87 -51.42 -0.95
N PHE A 560 -5.21 -50.29 -0.80
CA PHE A 560 -5.67 -49.19 0.03
C PHE A 560 -6.73 -48.37 -0.72
N PRO A 561 -7.70 -47.78 0.00
CA PRO A 561 -8.53 -46.74 -0.59
C PRO A 561 -7.65 -45.53 -0.94
N VAL A 562 -7.97 -44.87 -2.06
CA VAL A 562 -7.25 -43.68 -2.53
C VAL A 562 -7.84 -42.44 -1.83
N PRO A 563 -7.08 -41.70 -1.01
CA PRO A 563 -7.60 -40.54 -0.26
C PRO A 563 -7.54 -39.25 -1.11
N PHE A 564 -8.39 -39.18 -2.14
CA PHE A 564 -8.35 -38.11 -3.15
C PHE A 564 -8.84 -36.75 -2.65
N GLU A 565 -9.67 -36.70 -1.61
CA GLU A 565 -10.36 -35.49 -1.14
C GLU A 565 -9.37 -34.37 -0.76
N ARG A 566 -8.19 -34.73 -0.26
CA ARG A 566 -7.15 -33.75 0.12
C ARG A 566 -6.39 -33.17 -1.07
N ALA A 567 -6.34 -33.89 -2.20
CA ALA A 567 -5.61 -33.48 -3.40
C ALA A 567 -6.46 -32.60 -4.35
N GLU A 568 -7.80 -32.68 -4.25
CA GLU A 568 -8.76 -31.95 -5.09
C GLU A 568 -8.46 -30.44 -5.21
N PRO A 569 -8.25 -29.67 -4.12
CA PRO A 569 -8.05 -28.23 -4.24
C PRO A 569 -6.75 -27.85 -4.97
N ALA A 570 -5.69 -28.64 -4.79
CA ALA A 570 -4.41 -28.41 -5.46
C ALA A 570 -4.50 -28.78 -6.94
N PHE A 571 -5.15 -29.90 -7.25
CA PHE A 571 -5.36 -30.35 -8.62
C PHE A 571 -6.23 -29.37 -9.42
N ALA A 572 -7.32 -28.88 -8.82
CA ALA A 572 -8.22 -27.90 -9.42
C ALA A 572 -7.50 -26.60 -9.81
N ARG A 573 -6.57 -26.10 -8.98
CA ARG A 573 -5.73 -24.92 -9.34
C ARG A 573 -4.84 -25.18 -10.57
N GLY A 574 -4.30 -26.39 -10.72
CA GLY A 574 -3.55 -26.76 -11.91
C GLY A 574 -4.43 -26.77 -13.17
N ILE A 575 -5.67 -27.26 -13.05
CA ILE A 575 -6.66 -27.20 -14.13
C ILE A 575 -7.01 -25.74 -14.47
N GLU A 576 -7.25 -24.87 -13.49
CA GLU A 576 -7.53 -23.45 -13.72
C GLU A 576 -6.42 -22.77 -14.52
N ARG A 577 -5.14 -23.02 -14.16
CA ARG A 577 -3.98 -22.53 -14.91
C ARG A 577 -3.98 -22.99 -16.37
N LEU A 578 -4.31 -24.24 -16.63
CA LEU A 578 -4.42 -24.77 -18.00
C LEU A 578 -5.59 -24.13 -18.76
N LEU A 579 -6.73 -23.90 -18.11
CA LEU A 579 -7.88 -23.22 -18.70
C LEU A 579 -7.58 -21.74 -19.02
N ASP A 580 -6.79 -21.06 -18.19
CA ASP A 580 -6.32 -19.71 -18.48
C ASP A 580 -5.39 -19.68 -19.70
N GLY A 581 -4.50 -20.67 -19.83
CA GLY A 581 -3.67 -20.85 -21.03
C GLY A 581 -4.47 -21.12 -22.30
N LEU A 582 -5.61 -21.81 -22.16
CA LEU A 582 -6.55 -22.11 -23.24
C LEU A 582 -7.19 -20.83 -23.82
N GLU A 583 -7.44 -19.83 -22.98
CA GLU A 583 -8.08 -18.56 -23.34
C GLU A 583 -7.09 -17.47 -23.80
N ASN A 584 -5.82 -17.54 -23.37
CA ASN A 584 -4.82 -16.46 -23.54
C ASN A 584 -3.73 -16.72 -24.60
N GLY A 585 -3.95 -17.64 -25.55
CA GLY A 585 -3.12 -17.75 -26.78
C GLY A 585 -2.15 -18.94 -26.88
N ALA A 586 -2.08 -19.83 -25.88
CA ALA A 586 -1.32 -21.09 -25.92
C ALA A 586 -2.24 -22.33 -26.08
N ALA A 587 -3.30 -22.18 -26.89
CA ALA A 587 -4.47 -23.05 -26.83
C ALA A 587 -4.21 -24.54 -27.12
N ASP A 588 -3.33 -24.87 -28.06
CA ASP A 588 -3.12 -26.29 -28.44
C ASP A 588 -2.21 -27.02 -27.45
N GLU A 589 -1.24 -26.35 -26.84
CA GLU A 589 -0.43 -26.91 -25.75
C GLU A 589 -1.25 -27.08 -24.48
N ALA A 590 -1.98 -26.03 -24.08
CA ALA A 590 -2.88 -26.08 -22.94
C ALA A 590 -3.94 -27.18 -23.09
N ALA A 591 -4.51 -27.35 -24.30
CA ALA A 591 -5.48 -28.41 -24.58
C ALA A 591 -4.86 -29.82 -24.47
N ARG A 592 -3.61 -30.05 -24.91
CA ARG A 592 -2.91 -31.33 -24.72
C ARG A 592 -2.69 -31.63 -23.24
N ASN A 593 -2.15 -30.66 -22.50
CA ASN A 593 -1.89 -30.83 -21.07
C ASN A 593 -3.19 -31.04 -20.27
N LEU A 594 -4.30 -30.43 -20.72
CA LEU A 594 -5.61 -30.62 -20.09
C LEU A 594 -6.20 -32.02 -20.37
N VAL A 595 -5.96 -32.60 -21.54
CA VAL A 595 -6.30 -34.01 -21.82
C VAL A 595 -5.52 -34.94 -20.90
N GLU A 596 -4.20 -34.76 -20.79
CA GLU A 596 -3.35 -35.57 -19.92
C GLU A 596 -3.76 -35.46 -18.44
N ALA A 597 -4.11 -34.24 -18.00
CA ALA A 597 -4.60 -33.98 -16.65
C ALA A 597 -5.97 -34.63 -16.42
N ALA A 598 -6.90 -34.54 -17.37
CA ALA A 598 -8.21 -35.18 -17.26
C ALA A 598 -8.10 -36.71 -17.14
N GLU A 599 -7.20 -37.34 -17.90
CA GLU A 599 -6.93 -38.78 -17.81
C GLU A 599 -6.29 -39.15 -16.46
N ALA A 600 -5.37 -38.33 -15.96
CA ALA A 600 -4.80 -38.51 -14.62
C ALA A 600 -5.86 -38.40 -13.52
N ALA A 601 -6.78 -37.43 -13.66
CA ALA A 601 -7.87 -37.22 -12.72
C ALA A 601 -8.85 -38.39 -12.70
N GLU A 602 -9.19 -38.94 -13.86
CA GLU A 602 -10.04 -40.13 -13.98
C GLU A 602 -9.39 -41.34 -13.29
N ILE A 603 -8.08 -41.54 -13.50
CA ILE A 603 -7.33 -42.58 -12.78
C ILE A 603 -7.37 -42.31 -11.28
N ALA A 604 -7.14 -41.08 -10.83
CA ALA A 604 -7.07 -40.70 -9.42
C ALA A 604 -8.43 -40.63 -8.69
N GLY A 605 -9.54 -40.57 -9.42
CA GLY A 605 -10.87 -40.31 -8.85
C GLY A 605 -11.11 -38.84 -8.48
N LEU A 606 -10.40 -37.91 -9.11
CA LEU A 606 -10.54 -36.46 -8.88
C LEU A 606 -11.63 -35.88 -9.78
N SER A 607 -12.57 -35.10 -9.21
CA SER A 607 -13.79 -34.67 -9.90
C SER A 607 -14.17 -33.20 -9.68
N ASP A 608 -13.68 -32.52 -8.64
CA ASP A 608 -14.12 -31.15 -8.30
C ASP A 608 -13.81 -30.13 -9.40
N TRP A 609 -12.73 -30.36 -10.14
CA TRP A 609 -12.28 -29.52 -11.26
C TRP A 609 -13.23 -29.56 -12.47
N ARG A 610 -14.05 -30.61 -12.61
CA ARG A 610 -14.77 -30.94 -13.85
C ARG A 610 -15.81 -29.88 -14.22
N ALA A 611 -16.55 -29.37 -13.24
CA ALA A 611 -17.62 -28.40 -13.48
C ALA A 611 -17.07 -27.07 -14.03
N ALA A 612 -15.97 -26.57 -13.45
CA ALA A 612 -15.30 -25.36 -13.91
C ALA A 612 -14.73 -25.54 -15.33
N ALA A 613 -14.11 -26.69 -15.60
CA ALA A 613 -13.57 -27.02 -16.92
C ALA A 613 -14.65 -27.14 -17.99
N GLN A 614 -15.79 -27.77 -17.70
CA GLN A 614 -16.89 -27.96 -18.66
C GLN A 614 -17.38 -26.63 -19.25
N VAL A 615 -17.60 -25.61 -18.39
CA VAL A 615 -18.11 -24.30 -18.83
C VAL A 615 -17.10 -23.58 -19.72
N ARG A 616 -15.83 -23.56 -19.32
CA ARG A 616 -14.78 -22.82 -20.04
C ARG A 616 -14.39 -23.51 -21.35
N VAL A 617 -14.24 -24.84 -21.32
CA VAL A 617 -13.95 -25.62 -22.53
C VAL A 617 -15.11 -25.56 -23.52
N PHE A 618 -16.38 -25.58 -23.08
CA PHE A 618 -17.52 -25.41 -23.99
C PHE A 618 -17.48 -24.07 -24.74
N ARG A 619 -17.17 -22.97 -24.03
CA ARG A 619 -17.02 -21.65 -24.66
C ARG A 619 -15.88 -21.62 -25.65
N TRP A 620 -14.76 -22.23 -25.29
CA TRP A 620 -13.60 -22.34 -26.16
C TRP A 620 -13.89 -23.18 -27.41
N LEU A 621 -14.55 -24.34 -27.28
CA LEU A 621 -14.96 -25.15 -28.42
C LEU A 621 -15.88 -24.37 -29.36
N LYS A 622 -16.85 -23.62 -28.82
CA LYS A 622 -17.75 -22.75 -29.62
C LYS A 622 -17.05 -21.63 -30.37
N SER A 623 -15.92 -21.14 -29.88
CA SER A 623 -15.19 -20.04 -30.53
C SER A 623 -14.28 -20.53 -31.67
N ARG A 624 -13.98 -21.84 -31.75
CA ARG A 624 -13.17 -22.42 -32.83
C ARG A 624 -14.02 -22.69 -34.07
N LYS A 625 -13.46 -22.38 -35.25
CA LYS A 625 -14.11 -22.58 -36.56
C LYS A 625 -13.95 -24.01 -37.13
N GLN A 626 -13.04 -24.82 -36.58
CA GLN A 626 -12.77 -26.19 -37.05
C GLN A 626 -12.50 -27.12 -35.87
N ASP A 627 -13.05 -28.34 -35.95
CA ASP A 627 -12.80 -29.42 -34.99
C ASP A 627 -11.47 -30.12 -35.29
N THR A 628 -10.59 -30.13 -34.30
CA THR A 628 -9.35 -30.91 -34.31
C THR A 628 -9.55 -32.24 -33.57
N PRO A 629 -8.72 -33.26 -33.81
CA PRO A 629 -8.74 -34.49 -33.00
C PRO A 629 -8.61 -34.21 -31.50
N LEU A 630 -7.82 -33.20 -31.13
CA LEU A 630 -7.59 -32.78 -29.75
C LEU A 630 -8.83 -32.13 -29.13
N SER A 631 -9.53 -31.26 -29.86
CA SER A 631 -10.76 -30.62 -29.38
C SER A 631 -11.90 -31.62 -29.20
N ARG A 632 -12.01 -32.62 -30.09
CA ARG A 632 -12.95 -33.74 -29.95
C ARG A 632 -12.65 -34.58 -28.71
N ARG A 633 -11.38 -34.97 -28.53
CA ARG A 633 -10.95 -35.76 -27.36
C ARG A 633 -11.25 -35.04 -26.04
N LEU A 634 -11.00 -33.74 -25.98
CA LEU A 634 -11.27 -32.94 -24.79
C LEU A 634 -12.79 -32.79 -24.52
N GLY A 635 -13.60 -32.62 -25.57
CA GLY A 635 -15.06 -32.63 -25.47
C GLY A 635 -15.61 -33.96 -24.94
N GLU A 636 -15.10 -35.09 -25.44
CA GLU A 636 -15.45 -36.44 -24.99
C GLU A 636 -15.15 -36.64 -23.49
N LEU A 637 -13.93 -36.31 -23.04
CA LEU A 637 -13.51 -36.46 -21.64
C LEU A 637 -14.39 -35.63 -20.68
N LEU A 638 -14.79 -34.44 -21.10
CA LEU A 638 -15.63 -33.55 -20.30
C LEU A 638 -17.14 -33.82 -20.44
N GLY A 639 -17.54 -34.76 -21.29
CA GLY A 639 -18.96 -35.03 -21.56
C GLY A 639 -19.68 -33.89 -22.30
N ILE A 640 -18.93 -33.06 -23.02
CA ILE A 640 -19.45 -31.97 -23.84
C ILE A 640 -19.81 -32.56 -25.20
N LYS A 641 -21.11 -32.74 -25.45
CA LYS A 641 -21.60 -33.17 -26.77
C LYS A 641 -21.43 -32.00 -27.76
N SER A 642 -20.72 -32.26 -28.84
CA SER A 642 -20.54 -31.35 -29.99
C SER A 642 -21.88 -30.93 -30.59
#